data_AF-W5LEQ2-F1
#
_entry.id   AF-W5LEQ2-F1
#
_cell.length_a   1.000
_cell.length_b   1.000
_cell.length_c   1.000
_cell.angle_alpha   90.00
_cell.angle_beta   90.00
_cell.angle_gamma   90.00
#
_symmetry.space_group_name_H-M   'P 1'
#
loop_
_entity.id
_entity.type
_entity.pdbx_description
1 polymer ?
#
loop_
_entity_poly.entity_id
_entity_poly.type
_entity_poly.pdbx_seq_one_letter_code
_entity_poly.pdbx_strand_id
1 'polypeptide(L)'
;MGNQWITIILTLYGLHRGAFLEPGVASGQTSVEACCRNGRAFGLSNQHCASLPHISHPYPCRVIQEQCCDAAVTDSLCVKGIESARRRGVCELSSFQGDSCKVKTSQMCCECCTLGLLSRRDSGLCELQISVSVSCRSVARACCEGKQHTSLTQETQVFPAPGNKDSTRRTDLCAEGVTRCSQLCVGNGSCVCLKGYHLKSDGYTCEDYNECLAGVHSCRLGERCINTEGSYRCQREASCGTGYELTDSNTCNDIDECLVGTHNCGPGFMCQNTPGSFRCHPKQQCATGFLQDAVGSCIDINECVSENSPCQPGHSCINTVGSYTCQKFTVICGRGYHLNKEGTHCLDVDECSGTHGPCHGHDCVNLLGTFRCECRSGFTFNSISRTCDDTDECRNFPGRLCSHKCENTPGSFYCSCNPGFRLDREGRNCEDVNECESNPCSQECANIYGSYQCYCRRGYQLSNTDGVTCEDIDECALSTGGKVCSYHCFNTPGSFHCTCPPTGYTLSHNGRNCLDIDECTTGTHTCSATQSCFNIQGGFRCLSFECPPNYQRTADRRCERLPCEPNSECVSLPLRISFYNLTFPTNIPTPAAVFRMGPSSSVPGDDVQLALVDGDVEGCFTVQKMAHGGVISLQRPLAQPRDFLLTVEIRLIRYGTVSLFVAKIAVFVVNEHPGLPRSIP
;
A
#
# COMPACT_ATOMS: atom_id res chain seq x y z
N MET A 1 -32.47 42.58 -56.27
CA MET A 1 -31.01 42.73 -56.48
C MET A 1 -30.38 43.16 -55.16
N GLY A 2 -29.05 43.08 -55.05
CA GLY A 2 -28.31 43.04 -53.78
C GLY A 2 -28.61 44.12 -52.74
N ASN A 3 -28.39 43.74 -51.49
CA ASN A 3 -27.82 44.62 -50.46
C ASN A 3 -26.96 43.77 -49.53
N GLN A 4 -25.65 43.98 -49.57
CA GLN A 4 -24.71 43.42 -48.60
C GLN A 4 -24.71 44.31 -47.36
N TRP A 5 -24.60 43.70 -46.17
CA TRP A 5 -24.13 44.42 -44.99
C TRP A 5 -22.74 43.90 -44.62
N ILE A 6 -21.81 44.84 -44.47
CA ILE A 6 -20.42 44.58 -44.06
C ILE A 6 -20.34 44.80 -42.55
N THR A 7 -19.65 43.90 -41.85
CA THR A 7 -19.28 44.08 -40.44
C THR A 7 -17.82 43.65 -40.28
N ILE A 8 -16.99 44.51 -39.68
CA ILE A 8 -15.53 44.31 -39.56
C ILE A 8 -15.14 44.40 -38.08
N ILE A 9 -14.69 43.28 -37.53
CA ILE A 9 -13.96 43.11 -36.26
C ILE A 9 -13.01 41.92 -36.54
N LEU A 10 -11.72 42.07 -36.88
CA LEU A 10 -10.57 42.35 -35.99
C LEU A 10 -10.65 41.47 -34.72
N THR A 11 -9.88 40.42 -34.47
CA THR A 11 -8.44 40.11 -34.70
C THR A 11 -8.22 38.63 -34.27
N LEU A 12 -7.10 37.89 -34.40
CA LEU A 12 -5.75 38.02 -34.97
C LEU A 12 -5.33 36.59 -35.48
N TYR A 13 -4.22 36.53 -36.22
CA TYR A 13 -3.36 35.38 -36.57
C TYR A 13 -3.40 34.14 -35.64
N GLY A 14 -3.24 32.91 -36.15
CA GLY A 14 -3.09 32.51 -37.56
C GLY A 14 -2.49 31.11 -37.77
N LEU A 15 -2.50 30.68 -39.04
CA LEU A 15 -1.60 29.73 -39.73
C LEU A 15 -0.78 28.74 -38.86
N HIS A 16 -0.89 27.42 -39.05
CA HIS A 16 -0.65 26.80 -40.36
C HIS A 16 -1.44 25.49 -40.61
N ARG A 17 -1.81 25.24 -41.87
CA ARG A 17 -2.10 23.88 -42.35
C ARG A 17 -0.77 23.15 -42.64
N GLY A 18 -0.69 21.90 -42.22
CA GLY A 18 0.25 20.87 -42.72
C GLY A 18 -0.57 19.67 -43.22
N ALA A 19 -0.08 18.96 -44.24
CA ALA A 19 -0.88 17.95 -44.94
C ALA A 19 -0.95 16.59 -44.21
N PHE A 20 -2.11 15.92 -44.36
CA PHE A 20 -2.24 14.49 -44.08
C PHE A 20 -1.44 13.68 -45.11
N LEU A 21 -0.62 12.74 -44.66
CA LEU A 21 -0.08 11.63 -45.45
C LEU A 21 0.44 10.55 -44.47
N GLU A 22 -0.28 9.44 -44.33
CA GLU A 22 0.30 8.20 -43.80
C GLU A 22 1.19 7.55 -44.88
N PRO A 23 2.20 6.76 -44.51
CA PRO A 23 1.92 5.33 -44.30
C PRO A 23 2.71 4.63 -43.18
N GLY A 24 2.08 3.61 -42.58
CA GLY A 24 2.79 2.40 -42.12
C GLY A 24 3.45 2.41 -40.75
N VAL A 25 2.65 2.28 -39.67
CA VAL A 25 3.15 1.84 -38.36
C VAL A 25 3.12 0.31 -38.29
N ALA A 26 4.28 -0.33 -38.27
CA ALA A 26 4.40 -1.77 -37.99
C ALA A 26 4.38 -2.04 -36.48
N SER A 27 3.47 -2.90 -36.02
CA SER A 27 3.26 -3.23 -34.60
C SER A 27 4.29 -4.23 -34.06
N GLY A 28 5.51 -3.77 -33.80
CA GLY A 28 6.57 -4.57 -33.18
C GLY A 28 6.43 -4.72 -31.66
N GLN A 29 5.79 -5.79 -31.18
CA GLN A 29 5.91 -6.18 -29.76
C GLN A 29 7.34 -6.67 -29.49
N THR A 30 8.11 -5.91 -28.71
CA THR A 30 9.46 -6.30 -28.26
C THR A 30 9.36 -7.46 -27.25
N SER A 31 9.88 -8.64 -27.63
CA SER A 31 9.84 -9.81 -26.77
C SER A 31 10.81 -9.70 -25.59
N VAL A 32 10.49 -10.39 -24.49
CA VAL A 32 11.37 -10.55 -23.30
C VAL A 32 12.77 -11.00 -23.72
N GLU A 33 12.86 -11.95 -24.65
CA GLU A 33 14.09 -12.46 -25.25
C GLU A 33 14.96 -11.35 -25.88
N ALA A 34 14.34 -10.43 -26.63
CA ALA A 34 15.03 -9.33 -27.29
C ALA A 34 15.50 -8.27 -26.28
N CYS A 35 14.67 -7.96 -25.27
CA CYS A 35 15.05 -7.09 -24.16
C CYS A 35 16.26 -7.66 -23.41
N CYS A 36 16.22 -8.94 -23.02
CA CYS A 36 17.31 -9.60 -22.30
C CYS A 36 18.61 -9.66 -23.12
N ARG A 37 18.51 -9.95 -24.42
CA ARG A 37 19.66 -9.98 -25.34
C ARG A 37 20.40 -8.65 -25.41
N ASN A 38 19.66 -7.54 -25.47
CA ASN A 38 20.25 -6.20 -25.44
C ASN A 38 20.91 -5.89 -24.08
N GLY A 39 20.30 -6.32 -22.97
CA GLY A 39 20.88 -6.21 -21.62
C GLY A 39 22.23 -6.95 -21.50
N ARG A 40 22.27 -8.24 -21.91
CA ARG A 40 23.52 -9.03 -21.88
C ARG A 40 24.61 -8.41 -22.76
N ALA A 41 24.26 -7.90 -23.95
CA ALA A 41 25.22 -7.24 -24.84
C ALA A 41 25.84 -5.98 -24.22
N PHE A 42 25.05 -5.19 -23.48
CA PHE A 42 25.55 -4.01 -22.77
C PHE A 42 26.48 -4.37 -21.60
N GLY A 43 26.09 -5.35 -20.78
CA GLY A 43 26.90 -5.82 -19.63
C GLY A 43 28.23 -6.45 -20.01
N LEU A 44 28.33 -7.04 -21.20
CA LEU A 44 29.60 -7.52 -21.75
C LEU A 44 30.52 -6.39 -22.27
N SER A 45 29.98 -5.18 -22.48
CA SER A 45 30.70 -4.04 -23.07
C SER A 45 31.09 -2.96 -22.04
N ASN A 46 30.41 -2.82 -20.91
CA ASN A 46 30.75 -1.84 -19.86
C ASN A 46 30.33 -2.31 -18.46
N GLN A 47 31.12 -1.96 -17.43
CA GLN A 47 31.04 -2.56 -16.08
C GLN A 47 29.99 -1.94 -15.12
N HIS A 48 29.03 -1.16 -15.65
CA HIS A 48 27.99 -0.48 -14.87
C HIS A 48 26.64 -0.54 -15.58
N CYS A 49 25.78 -1.49 -15.18
CA CYS A 49 24.45 -1.66 -15.75
C CYS A 49 23.46 -0.51 -15.41
N ALA A 50 23.80 0.32 -14.42
CA ALA A 50 23.01 1.48 -14.02
C ALA A 50 23.00 2.66 -15.03
N SER A 51 23.85 2.63 -16.07
CA SER A 51 23.95 3.70 -17.08
C SER A 51 23.47 3.26 -18.48
N LEU A 52 22.44 2.40 -18.54
CA LEU A 52 21.73 2.06 -19.77
C LEU A 52 21.07 3.33 -20.40
N PRO A 53 21.24 3.59 -21.72
CA PRO A 53 20.73 4.79 -22.35
C PRO A 53 19.19 4.79 -22.49
N HIS A 54 18.59 5.99 -22.42
CA HIS A 54 17.14 6.17 -22.51
C HIS A 54 16.57 5.85 -23.90
N ILE A 55 16.20 4.60 -24.13
CA ILE A 55 15.40 4.17 -25.28
C ILE A 55 13.91 4.24 -24.89
N SER A 56 13.10 4.89 -25.72
CA SER A 56 11.69 5.23 -25.47
C SER A 56 10.71 4.06 -25.62
N HIS A 57 10.90 2.98 -24.85
CA HIS A 57 10.11 1.75 -24.88
C HIS A 57 9.72 1.27 -23.45
N PRO A 58 8.68 0.41 -23.29
CA PRO A 58 7.94 0.32 -22.03
C PRO A 58 8.68 -0.35 -20.85
N TYR A 59 8.29 0.06 -19.64
CA TYR A 59 8.88 -0.26 -18.34
C TYR A 59 9.33 -1.73 -18.13
N PRO A 60 8.56 -2.78 -18.50
CA PRO A 60 9.01 -4.16 -18.29
C PRO A 60 10.31 -4.51 -19.03
N CYS A 61 10.49 -3.99 -20.25
CA CYS A 61 11.68 -4.26 -21.06
C CYS A 61 12.96 -3.73 -20.39
N ARG A 62 12.86 -2.58 -19.69
CA ARG A 62 13.96 -2.01 -18.92
C ARG A 62 14.37 -2.90 -17.75
N VAL A 63 13.42 -3.40 -16.96
CA VAL A 63 13.71 -4.29 -15.82
C VAL A 63 14.41 -5.57 -16.30
N ILE A 64 13.95 -6.14 -17.42
CA ILE A 64 14.58 -7.30 -18.05
C ILE A 64 16.01 -6.96 -18.55
N GLN A 65 16.23 -5.78 -19.11
CA GLN A 65 17.55 -5.32 -19.55
C GLN A 65 18.54 -5.15 -18.40
N GLU A 66 18.11 -4.53 -17.29
CA GLU A 66 18.93 -4.35 -16.09
C GLU A 66 19.34 -5.70 -15.49
N GLN A 67 18.37 -6.60 -15.24
CA GLN A 67 18.63 -7.93 -14.70
C GLN A 67 19.53 -8.80 -15.61
N CYS A 68 19.29 -8.79 -16.93
CA CYS A 68 20.14 -9.54 -17.86
C CYS A 68 21.52 -8.91 -18.06
N CYS A 69 21.69 -7.60 -17.83
CA CYS A 69 22.98 -6.94 -17.81
C CYS A 69 23.81 -7.39 -16.60
N ASP A 70 23.24 -7.31 -15.39
CA ASP A 70 23.94 -7.72 -14.16
C ASP A 70 24.32 -9.21 -14.19
N ALA A 71 23.43 -10.07 -14.69
CA ALA A 71 23.73 -11.49 -14.93
C ALA A 71 24.97 -11.67 -15.82
N ALA A 72 25.04 -10.99 -16.97
CA ALA A 72 26.18 -11.08 -17.89
C ALA A 72 27.50 -10.53 -17.30
N VAL A 73 27.42 -9.49 -16.45
CA VAL A 73 28.58 -8.99 -15.70
C VAL A 73 29.07 -10.04 -14.69
N THR A 74 28.16 -10.68 -13.96
CA THR A 74 28.53 -11.75 -13.00
C THR A 74 29.07 -13.01 -13.68
N ASP A 75 28.50 -13.43 -14.82
CA ASP A 75 29.03 -14.51 -15.66
C ASP A 75 30.48 -14.21 -16.07
N SER A 76 30.74 -13.00 -16.58
CA SER A 76 32.06 -12.55 -17.05
C SER A 76 33.11 -12.50 -15.92
N LEU A 77 32.74 -12.07 -14.72
CA LEU A 77 33.60 -12.09 -13.53
C LEU A 77 33.88 -13.53 -13.05
N CYS A 78 32.87 -14.39 -13.05
CA CYS A 78 33.01 -15.80 -12.67
C CYS A 78 33.96 -16.55 -13.62
N VAL A 79 33.87 -16.31 -14.93
CA VAL A 79 34.78 -16.88 -15.94
C VAL A 79 36.24 -16.42 -15.70
N LYS A 80 36.47 -15.16 -15.34
CA LYS A 80 37.82 -14.67 -14.97
C LYS A 80 38.37 -15.38 -13.71
N GLY A 81 37.51 -15.68 -12.73
CA GLY A 81 37.84 -16.51 -11.58
C GLY A 81 38.27 -17.93 -11.98
N ILE A 82 37.47 -18.60 -12.80
CA ILE A 82 37.72 -19.93 -13.36
C ILE A 82 39.04 -19.98 -14.15
N GLU A 83 39.33 -18.96 -14.96
CA GLU A 83 40.60 -18.88 -15.68
C GLU A 83 41.80 -18.65 -14.77
N SER A 84 41.67 -17.85 -13.71
CA SER A 84 42.73 -17.68 -12.72
C SER A 84 43.06 -19.02 -12.03
N ALA A 85 42.04 -19.74 -11.58
CA ALA A 85 42.18 -21.09 -11.02
C ALA A 85 42.89 -22.06 -11.98
N ARG A 86 42.46 -22.11 -13.25
CA ARG A 86 43.06 -23.00 -14.27
C ARG A 86 44.49 -22.62 -14.66
N ARG A 87 44.86 -21.33 -14.64
CA ARG A 87 46.19 -20.84 -15.07
C ARG A 87 47.21 -20.77 -13.92
N ARG A 88 46.78 -20.57 -12.67
CA ARG A 88 47.66 -20.30 -11.52
C ARG A 88 47.48 -21.23 -10.33
N GLY A 89 46.34 -21.91 -10.19
CA GLY A 89 46.03 -22.79 -9.07
C GLY A 89 45.84 -22.12 -7.70
N VAL A 90 45.99 -20.79 -7.61
CA VAL A 90 45.92 -19.99 -6.37
C VAL A 90 44.95 -18.83 -6.56
N CYS A 91 44.09 -18.59 -5.58
CA CYS A 91 42.94 -17.67 -5.66
C CYS A 91 43.06 -16.44 -4.74
N GLU A 92 44.20 -15.77 -4.75
CA GLU A 92 44.41 -14.58 -3.92
C GLU A 92 43.57 -13.36 -4.36
N LEU A 93 43.05 -12.64 -3.35
CA LEU A 93 42.43 -11.31 -3.48
C LEU A 93 43.28 -10.31 -4.29
N SER A 94 44.62 -10.41 -4.18
CA SER A 94 45.61 -9.58 -4.89
C SER A 94 45.50 -9.66 -6.41
N SER A 95 44.95 -10.75 -6.97
CA SER A 95 44.89 -11.01 -8.41
C SER A 95 43.68 -10.39 -9.13
N PHE A 96 42.76 -9.73 -8.41
CA PHE A 96 41.51 -9.21 -8.98
C PHE A 96 41.34 -7.71 -8.69
N GLN A 97 41.22 -6.90 -9.75
CA GLN A 97 40.95 -5.45 -9.64
C GLN A 97 39.44 -5.17 -9.77
N GLY A 98 38.86 -4.46 -8.80
CA GLY A 98 37.47 -4.00 -8.84
C GLY A 98 36.87 -3.78 -7.45
N ASP A 99 35.58 -3.45 -7.42
CA ASP A 99 34.81 -3.27 -6.18
C ASP A 99 34.78 -4.55 -5.33
N SER A 100 34.70 -4.41 -4.00
CA SER A 100 34.70 -5.54 -3.03
C SER A 100 33.73 -6.67 -3.39
N CYS A 101 32.55 -6.33 -3.93
CA CYS A 101 31.57 -7.32 -4.38
C CYS A 101 32.00 -8.05 -5.67
N LYS A 102 32.53 -7.33 -6.67
CA LYS A 102 33.01 -7.90 -7.94
C LYS A 102 34.21 -8.84 -7.72
N VAL A 103 35.08 -8.48 -6.78
CA VAL A 103 36.22 -9.32 -6.36
C VAL A 103 35.71 -10.61 -5.70
N LYS A 104 34.75 -10.54 -4.77
CA LYS A 104 34.18 -11.73 -4.11
C LYS A 104 33.57 -12.75 -5.09
N THR A 105 32.84 -12.30 -6.11
CA THR A 105 32.29 -13.21 -7.14
C THR A 105 33.41 -13.92 -7.92
N SER A 106 34.46 -13.18 -8.28
CA SER A 106 35.62 -13.72 -9.01
C SER A 106 36.42 -14.71 -8.16
N GLN A 107 36.63 -14.40 -6.87
CA GLN A 107 37.30 -15.26 -5.91
C GLN A 107 36.51 -16.56 -5.66
N MET A 108 35.20 -16.47 -5.39
CA MET A 108 34.35 -17.65 -5.18
C MET A 108 34.41 -18.61 -6.38
N CYS A 109 34.29 -18.10 -7.61
CA CYS A 109 34.38 -18.96 -8.80
C CYS A 109 35.79 -19.53 -9.01
N CYS A 110 36.85 -18.85 -8.55
CA CYS A 110 38.21 -19.40 -8.53
C CYS A 110 38.32 -20.57 -7.53
N GLU A 111 37.88 -20.38 -6.29
CA GLU A 111 37.95 -21.38 -5.20
C GLU A 111 37.09 -22.61 -5.49
N CYS A 112 35.88 -22.43 -6.03
CA CYS A 112 35.05 -23.54 -6.50
C CYS A 112 35.72 -24.29 -7.66
N CYS A 113 36.41 -23.58 -8.56
CA CYS A 113 37.12 -24.22 -9.67
C CYS A 113 38.35 -25.00 -9.21
N THR A 114 39.14 -24.51 -8.25
CA THR A 114 40.29 -25.25 -7.69
C THR A 114 39.83 -26.50 -6.94
N LEU A 115 38.73 -26.44 -6.17
CA LEU A 115 38.12 -27.64 -5.56
C LEU A 115 37.75 -28.70 -6.62
N GLY A 116 37.20 -28.28 -7.77
CA GLY A 116 36.94 -29.18 -8.91
C GLY A 116 38.21 -29.81 -9.50
N LEU A 117 39.27 -29.01 -9.65
CA LEU A 117 40.57 -29.49 -10.16
C LEU A 117 41.29 -30.42 -9.17
N LEU A 118 41.12 -30.22 -7.87
CA LEU A 118 41.63 -31.12 -6.82
C LEU A 118 40.83 -32.45 -6.81
N SER A 119 39.49 -32.40 -6.87
CA SER A 119 38.66 -33.62 -6.97
C SER A 119 39.07 -34.51 -8.16
N ARG A 120 39.37 -33.88 -9.31
CA ARG A 120 39.90 -34.55 -10.51
C ARG A 120 41.26 -35.22 -10.28
N ARG A 121 42.10 -34.67 -9.40
CA ARG A 121 43.45 -35.16 -9.11
C ARG A 121 43.44 -36.34 -8.14
N ASP A 122 42.65 -36.24 -7.09
CA ASP A 122 42.74 -37.17 -5.95
C ASP A 122 41.76 -38.35 -6.06
N SER A 123 40.63 -38.18 -6.79
CA SER A 123 39.59 -39.21 -6.93
C SER A 123 39.21 -39.54 -8.37
N GLY A 124 39.52 -38.67 -9.34
CA GLY A 124 39.11 -38.79 -10.73
C GLY A 124 37.60 -38.60 -10.99
N LEU A 125 36.78 -38.48 -9.93
CA LEU A 125 35.33 -38.32 -10.00
C LEU A 125 34.95 -36.84 -9.82
N CYS A 126 34.00 -36.38 -10.65
CA CYS A 126 33.61 -34.97 -10.71
C CYS A 126 32.34 -34.61 -9.92
N GLU A 127 31.95 -35.45 -8.96
CA GLU A 127 30.81 -35.19 -8.08
C GLU A 127 31.26 -34.93 -6.64
N LEU A 128 31.32 -33.65 -6.26
CA LEU A 128 31.61 -33.26 -4.87
C LEU A 128 30.41 -33.56 -3.96
N GLN A 129 30.58 -34.55 -3.08
CA GLN A 129 29.64 -34.94 -2.02
C GLN A 129 29.57 -33.92 -0.85
N ILE A 130 30.06 -32.69 -1.03
CA ILE A 130 30.18 -31.67 0.02
C ILE A 130 29.00 -30.69 -0.08
N SER A 131 28.49 -30.23 1.08
CA SER A 131 27.35 -29.32 1.22
C SER A 131 27.66 -27.86 0.85
N VAL A 132 28.16 -27.64 -0.38
CA VAL A 132 28.43 -26.31 -0.94
C VAL A 132 27.26 -25.84 -1.83
N SER A 133 27.14 -24.53 -2.03
CA SER A 133 26.08 -23.87 -2.81
C SER A 133 25.99 -24.40 -4.25
N VAL A 134 24.78 -24.34 -4.82
CA VAL A 134 24.49 -24.88 -6.16
C VAL A 134 25.40 -24.27 -7.23
N SER A 135 25.60 -22.96 -7.20
CA SER A 135 26.49 -22.22 -8.12
C SER A 135 27.97 -22.59 -7.96
N CYS A 136 28.41 -22.93 -6.74
CA CYS A 136 29.77 -23.44 -6.54
C CYS A 136 29.93 -24.85 -7.10
N ARG A 137 28.91 -25.70 -6.90
CA ARG A 137 28.89 -27.10 -7.35
C ARG A 137 28.92 -27.22 -8.88
N SER A 138 28.20 -26.35 -9.60
CA SER A 138 28.24 -26.31 -11.07
C SER A 138 29.61 -25.85 -11.59
N VAL A 139 30.19 -24.79 -11.02
CA VAL A 139 31.53 -24.30 -11.37
C VAL A 139 32.61 -25.35 -11.11
N ALA A 140 32.57 -26.00 -9.94
CA ALA A 140 33.51 -27.06 -9.58
C ALA A 140 33.42 -28.26 -10.54
N ARG A 141 32.20 -28.71 -10.86
CA ARG A 141 31.95 -29.79 -11.83
C ARG A 141 32.45 -29.42 -13.23
N ALA A 142 32.16 -28.20 -13.72
CA ALA A 142 32.66 -27.72 -15.00
C ALA A 142 34.19 -27.61 -15.06
N CYS A 143 34.85 -27.29 -13.94
CA CYS A 143 36.31 -27.32 -13.83
C CYS A 143 36.89 -28.74 -13.77
N CYS A 144 36.27 -29.66 -13.06
CA CYS A 144 36.67 -31.06 -13.05
C CYS A 144 36.50 -31.73 -14.43
N GLU A 145 35.35 -31.53 -15.09
CA GLU A 145 35.09 -32.06 -16.45
C GLU A 145 35.93 -31.36 -17.54
N GLY A 146 36.56 -30.21 -17.25
CA GLY A 146 37.44 -29.47 -18.16
C GLY A 146 36.71 -28.63 -19.24
N LYS A 147 35.38 -28.64 -19.26
CA LYS A 147 34.53 -27.92 -20.23
C LYS A 147 34.67 -26.39 -20.08
N GLN A 148 34.26 -25.61 -21.09
CA GLN A 148 34.00 -24.18 -20.90
C GLN A 148 32.64 -23.97 -20.23
N HIS A 149 32.48 -22.89 -19.47
CA HIS A 149 31.29 -22.63 -18.64
C HIS A 149 30.01 -22.28 -19.45
N THR A 150 30.12 -22.16 -20.77
CA THR A 150 29.09 -21.61 -21.67
C THR A 150 27.97 -22.58 -22.08
N SER A 151 28.02 -23.85 -21.70
CA SER A 151 27.04 -24.88 -22.12
C SER A 151 26.56 -25.77 -20.96
N LEU A 152 25.68 -25.26 -20.11
CA LEU A 152 25.02 -26.02 -19.03
C LEU A 152 23.52 -25.63 -18.84
N THR A 153 22.75 -25.65 -19.93
CA THR A 153 21.28 -25.48 -19.88
C THR A 153 20.53 -26.42 -20.82
N GLN A 154 20.84 -27.72 -20.83
CA GLN A 154 19.93 -28.74 -21.38
C GLN A 154 20.25 -30.19 -20.96
N GLU A 155 19.19 -31.02 -21.02
CA GLU A 155 19.15 -32.49 -21.15
C GLU A 155 19.39 -33.42 -19.94
N THR A 156 18.93 -34.67 -20.14
CA THR A 156 18.49 -35.60 -19.08
C THR A 156 18.69 -37.06 -19.54
N GLN A 157 18.92 -37.97 -18.58
CA GLN A 157 18.77 -39.45 -18.63
C GLN A 157 19.87 -40.39 -19.20
N VAL A 158 20.19 -41.39 -18.37
CA VAL A 158 20.42 -42.84 -18.65
C VAL A 158 21.83 -43.38 -19.04
N PHE A 159 22.11 -44.57 -18.49
CA PHE A 159 23.32 -45.45 -18.52
C PHE A 159 23.17 -46.60 -19.58
N PRO A 160 24.14 -47.52 -19.91
CA PRO A 160 25.20 -48.13 -19.06
C PRO A 160 26.56 -48.54 -19.74
N ALA A 161 27.34 -49.44 -19.10
CA ALA A 161 28.69 -49.98 -19.47
C ALA A 161 28.61 -51.37 -20.22
N PRO A 162 29.57 -52.37 -20.26
CA PRO A 162 30.84 -52.64 -19.51
C PRO A 162 32.05 -53.41 -20.21
N GLY A 163 33.15 -53.68 -19.48
CA GLY A 163 34.07 -54.87 -19.61
C GLY A 163 35.41 -54.76 -20.41
N ASN A 164 36.40 -55.70 -20.36
CA ASN A 164 36.82 -56.79 -19.42
C ASN A 164 38.20 -57.46 -19.82
N LYS A 165 38.85 -58.29 -18.95
CA LYS A 165 39.84 -59.42 -19.18
C LYS A 165 41.36 -59.17 -19.48
N ASP A 166 42.35 -60.10 -19.30
CA ASP A 166 42.56 -61.39 -18.51
C ASP A 166 43.98 -62.06 -18.72
N SER A 167 44.36 -63.09 -17.91
CA SER A 167 45.34 -64.23 -18.11
C SER A 167 46.87 -64.02 -17.85
N THR A 168 47.77 -64.99 -17.51
CA THR A 168 47.85 -66.39 -16.91
C THR A 168 49.32 -66.61 -16.38
N ARG A 169 49.95 -67.75 -15.92
CA ARG A 169 49.74 -69.23 -15.81
C ARG A 169 50.57 -69.86 -14.62
N ARG A 170 50.96 -71.16 -14.59
CA ARG A 170 51.67 -71.85 -13.43
C ARG A 170 52.39 -73.20 -13.78
N THR A 171 53.29 -73.71 -12.90
CA THR A 171 54.01 -75.03 -12.94
C THR A 171 54.21 -75.66 -11.52
N ASP A 172 54.69 -76.93 -11.44
CA ASP A 172 54.92 -77.77 -10.22
C ASP A 172 56.33 -77.58 -9.60
N LEU A 173 56.53 -77.92 -8.32
CA LEU A 173 57.58 -77.35 -7.45
C LEU A 173 58.37 -78.34 -6.56
N CYS A 174 57.92 -79.58 -6.34
CA CYS A 174 58.56 -80.48 -5.36
C CYS A 174 59.97 -80.94 -5.76
N ALA A 175 60.20 -81.24 -7.04
CA ALA A 175 61.43 -81.88 -7.51
C ALA A 175 62.59 -80.89 -7.74
N GLU A 176 62.30 -79.60 -7.92
CA GLU A 176 63.29 -78.54 -8.14
C GLU A 176 63.79 -77.90 -6.82
N GLY A 177 63.36 -78.44 -5.67
CA GLY A 177 63.83 -78.00 -4.35
C GLY A 177 63.24 -76.68 -3.84
N VAL A 178 62.19 -76.17 -4.48
CA VAL A 178 61.55 -74.88 -4.12
C VAL A 178 60.81 -74.96 -2.77
N THR A 179 60.31 -76.14 -2.39
CA THR A 179 59.57 -76.34 -1.14
C THR A 179 60.45 -76.97 -0.05
N ARG A 180 60.78 -76.19 0.99
CA ARG A 180 61.47 -76.67 2.20
C ARG A 180 60.50 -76.91 3.35
N CYS A 181 60.06 -78.15 3.52
CA CYS A 181 59.34 -78.58 4.73
C CYS A 181 60.29 -78.72 5.92
N SER A 182 59.80 -78.44 7.13
CA SER A 182 60.55 -78.62 8.38
C SER A 182 60.76 -80.09 8.81
N GLN A 183 59.86 -81.00 8.41
CA GLN A 183 59.92 -82.43 8.74
C GLN A 183 59.77 -83.31 7.48
N LEU A 184 58.54 -83.50 6.96
CA LEU A 184 58.29 -84.30 5.75
C LEU A 184 57.66 -83.49 4.61
N CYS A 185 58.00 -83.83 3.36
CA CYS A 185 57.48 -83.23 2.12
C CYS A 185 56.87 -84.32 1.22
N VAL A 186 55.63 -84.15 0.77
CA VAL A 186 54.89 -85.16 -0.02
C VAL A 186 53.98 -84.50 -1.07
N GLY A 187 54.43 -84.46 -2.32
CA GLY A 187 53.59 -84.15 -3.50
C GLY A 187 53.21 -82.67 -3.68
N ASN A 188 53.60 -82.10 -4.83
CA ASN A 188 53.24 -80.75 -5.32
C ASN A 188 53.29 -79.63 -4.25
N GLY A 189 54.29 -79.69 -3.36
CA GLY A 189 54.59 -78.68 -2.35
C GLY A 189 53.97 -78.86 -0.96
N SER A 190 53.41 -80.04 -0.63
CA SER A 190 52.70 -80.25 0.66
C SER A 190 53.63 -80.78 1.78
N CYS A 191 53.50 -80.26 3.01
CA CYS A 191 54.28 -80.70 4.17
C CYS A 191 53.45 -81.47 5.22
N VAL A 192 54.10 -82.37 5.96
CA VAL A 192 53.49 -83.23 6.99
C VAL A 192 54.40 -83.34 8.22
N CYS A 193 53.80 -83.43 9.41
CA CYS A 193 54.49 -83.46 10.71
C CYS A 193 54.46 -84.85 11.37
N LEU A 194 55.42 -85.08 12.28
CA LEU A 194 55.52 -86.24 13.14
C LEU A 194 54.51 -86.16 14.31
N LYS A 195 54.17 -87.33 14.87
CA LYS A 195 53.27 -87.42 16.04
C LYS A 195 53.88 -86.67 17.24
N GLY A 196 53.08 -85.81 17.89
CA GLY A 196 53.53 -84.86 18.92
C GLY A 196 53.72 -83.43 18.40
N TYR A 197 53.64 -83.22 17.08
CA TYR A 197 53.75 -81.91 16.44
C TYR A 197 52.54 -81.67 15.55
N HIS A 198 52.20 -80.40 15.32
CA HIS A 198 51.15 -79.98 14.38
C HIS A 198 51.69 -79.01 13.34
N LEU A 199 51.08 -79.03 12.15
CA LEU A 199 51.47 -78.15 11.05
C LEU A 199 50.93 -76.74 11.29
N LYS A 200 51.83 -75.76 11.26
CA LYS A 200 51.50 -74.35 11.48
C LYS A 200 50.70 -73.77 10.32
N SER A 201 50.06 -72.61 10.55
CA SER A 201 49.30 -71.88 9.54
C SER A 201 50.12 -71.37 8.34
N ASP A 202 51.45 -71.49 8.36
CA ASP A 202 52.31 -71.25 7.21
C ASP A 202 52.31 -72.41 6.19
N GLY A 203 51.91 -73.62 6.59
CA GLY A 203 51.85 -74.82 5.75
C GLY A 203 53.18 -75.57 5.55
N TYR A 204 54.29 -75.12 6.16
CA TYR A 204 55.63 -75.71 5.97
C TYR A 204 56.37 -76.02 7.28
N THR A 205 56.04 -75.34 8.39
CA THR A 205 56.66 -75.57 9.71
C THR A 205 55.78 -76.42 10.62
N CYS A 206 56.43 -77.29 11.41
CA CYS A 206 55.82 -78.15 12.41
C CYS A 206 56.21 -77.65 13.80
N GLU A 207 55.23 -77.40 14.67
CA GLU A 207 55.48 -76.96 16.04
C GLU A 207 54.83 -77.87 17.08
N ASP A 208 55.46 -77.91 18.25
CA ASP A 208 55.15 -78.79 19.38
C ASP A 208 53.69 -78.70 19.84
N TYR A 209 53.04 -79.84 20.02
CA TYR A 209 51.64 -79.92 20.42
C TYR A 209 51.50 -80.03 21.94
N ASN A 210 51.46 -78.89 22.62
CA ASN A 210 51.50 -78.79 24.08
C ASN A 210 50.27 -79.45 24.76
N GLU A 211 50.42 -80.69 25.24
CA GLU A 211 49.29 -81.45 25.80
C GLU A 211 48.83 -80.92 27.17
N CYS A 212 49.69 -80.20 27.90
CA CYS A 212 49.33 -79.52 29.14
C CYS A 212 48.33 -78.37 28.90
N LEU A 213 48.51 -77.58 27.83
CA LEU A 213 47.59 -76.49 27.46
C LEU A 213 46.33 -77.00 26.75
N ALA A 214 46.43 -78.07 25.96
CA ALA A 214 45.29 -78.70 25.32
C ALA A 214 44.41 -79.52 26.29
N GLY A 215 44.85 -79.73 27.53
CA GLY A 215 44.10 -80.44 28.57
C GLY A 215 44.04 -81.96 28.38
N VAL A 216 44.92 -82.54 27.54
CA VAL A 216 44.90 -83.97 27.15
C VAL A 216 45.96 -84.79 27.91
N HIS A 217 46.35 -84.33 29.09
CA HIS A 217 47.46 -84.87 29.88
C HIS A 217 46.99 -85.77 31.04
N SER A 218 47.73 -86.85 31.33
CA SER A 218 47.38 -87.89 32.32
C SER A 218 48.10 -87.71 33.67
N CYS A 219 48.18 -86.48 34.19
CA CYS A 219 48.77 -86.23 35.52
C CYS A 219 47.76 -86.50 36.65
N ARG A 220 48.23 -86.88 37.84
CA ARG A 220 47.34 -87.13 38.99
C ARG A 220 46.98 -85.84 39.71
N LEU A 221 45.86 -85.85 40.44
CA LEU A 221 45.50 -84.76 41.34
C LEU A 221 46.64 -84.49 42.34
N GLY A 222 47.16 -83.26 42.32
CA GLY A 222 48.31 -82.85 43.13
C GLY A 222 49.68 -82.91 42.43
N GLU A 223 49.73 -83.13 41.11
CA GLU A 223 50.96 -83.08 40.30
C GLU A 223 50.84 -82.03 39.20
N ARG A 224 51.86 -81.18 39.01
CA ARG A 224 51.86 -80.17 37.93
C ARG A 224 52.30 -80.77 36.60
N CYS A 225 51.59 -80.47 35.52
CA CYS A 225 52.00 -80.78 34.15
C CYS A 225 53.10 -79.81 33.72
N ILE A 226 54.15 -80.33 33.08
CA ILE A 226 55.24 -79.57 32.46
C ILE A 226 55.39 -80.10 31.03
N ASN A 227 55.24 -79.20 30.06
CA ASN A 227 55.40 -79.52 28.65
C ASN A 227 56.89 -79.69 28.29
N THR A 228 57.17 -80.57 27.33
CA THR A 228 58.52 -80.85 26.80
C THR A 228 58.43 -81.05 25.28
N GLU A 229 59.55 -80.94 24.56
CA GLU A 229 59.52 -80.97 23.09
C GLU A 229 59.08 -82.36 22.57
N GLY A 230 57.84 -82.46 22.09
CA GLY A 230 57.18 -83.67 21.59
C GLY A 230 56.41 -84.50 22.65
N SER A 231 56.29 -84.07 23.91
CA SER A 231 55.49 -84.76 24.95
C SER A 231 55.36 -83.96 26.28
N TYR A 232 54.72 -84.52 27.31
CA TYR A 232 54.61 -83.90 28.65
C TYR A 232 55.11 -84.79 29.79
N ARG A 233 55.38 -84.19 30.95
CA ARG A 233 55.70 -84.88 32.22
C ARG A 233 55.01 -84.25 33.43
N CYS A 234 54.87 -85.02 34.51
CA CYS A 234 54.20 -84.61 35.74
C CYS A 234 55.20 -84.56 36.92
N GLN A 235 55.09 -83.57 37.82
CA GLN A 235 55.98 -83.42 38.98
C GLN A 235 55.22 -83.08 40.28
N ARG A 236 55.78 -83.55 41.41
CA ARG A 236 55.29 -83.37 42.79
C ARG A 236 56.37 -82.63 43.60
N GLU A 237 55.97 -81.71 44.47
CA GLU A 237 56.91 -80.84 45.20
C GLU A 237 57.00 -81.25 46.69
N ALA A 238 58.22 -81.35 47.22
CA ALA A 238 58.52 -81.60 48.63
C ALA A 238 59.93 -81.09 48.97
N SER A 239 60.01 -79.85 49.45
CA SER A 239 61.23 -79.20 49.93
C SER A 239 60.85 -78.32 51.12
N CYS A 240 61.64 -78.33 52.19
CA CYS A 240 61.42 -77.38 53.28
C CYS A 240 61.69 -75.95 52.80
N GLY A 241 60.90 -75.00 53.29
CA GLY A 241 60.91 -73.62 52.82
C GLY A 241 62.19 -72.88 53.20
N THR A 242 62.44 -71.77 52.51
CA THR A 242 63.44 -70.78 52.92
C THR A 242 63.21 -70.38 54.38
N GLY A 243 64.28 -70.31 55.18
CA GLY A 243 64.21 -70.05 56.63
C GLY A 243 64.24 -71.30 57.52
N TYR A 244 64.23 -72.51 56.94
CA TYR A 244 64.40 -73.76 57.67
C TYR A 244 65.63 -74.54 57.17
N GLU A 245 66.41 -75.13 58.08
CA GLU A 245 67.46 -76.08 57.74
C GLU A 245 66.95 -77.53 57.79
N LEU A 246 67.35 -78.34 56.81
CA LEU A 246 67.03 -79.77 56.75
C LEU A 246 68.09 -80.57 57.52
N THR A 247 67.70 -81.19 58.63
CA THR A 247 68.57 -82.10 59.36
C THR A 247 68.58 -83.50 58.74
N ASP A 248 69.65 -84.28 58.99
CA ASP A 248 69.84 -85.64 58.44
C ASP A 248 68.70 -86.62 58.77
N SER A 249 67.83 -86.28 59.73
CA SER A 249 66.62 -87.05 60.08
C SER A 249 65.37 -86.69 59.28
N ASN A 250 65.50 -85.94 58.17
CA ASN A 250 64.39 -85.43 57.34
C ASN A 250 63.38 -84.53 58.10
N THR A 251 63.83 -83.93 59.21
CA THR A 251 63.10 -82.93 60.00
C THR A 251 63.72 -81.55 59.79
N CYS A 252 62.87 -80.52 59.73
CA CYS A 252 63.27 -79.17 59.36
C CYS A 252 63.14 -78.21 60.53
N ASN A 253 64.26 -77.61 60.93
CA ASN A 253 64.35 -76.72 62.08
C ASN A 253 64.40 -75.25 61.65
N ASP A 254 63.84 -74.38 62.48
CA ASP A 254 63.83 -72.92 62.29
C ASP A 254 65.24 -72.31 62.41
N ILE A 255 65.57 -71.36 61.54
CA ILE A 255 66.86 -70.64 61.56
C ILE A 255 66.66 -69.26 62.19
N ASP A 256 67.07 -69.09 63.46
CA ASP A 256 66.92 -67.79 64.15
C ASP A 256 67.90 -66.74 63.61
N GLU A 257 67.47 -65.95 62.62
CA GLU A 257 68.32 -64.93 61.99
C GLU A 257 68.60 -63.73 62.91
N CYS A 258 67.86 -63.58 64.01
CA CYS A 258 68.13 -62.58 65.04
C CYS A 258 69.32 -62.98 65.93
N LEU A 259 69.47 -64.27 66.26
CA LEU A 259 70.62 -64.82 66.99
C LEU A 259 71.85 -65.03 66.11
N VAL A 260 71.66 -65.44 64.86
CA VAL A 260 72.76 -65.65 63.90
C VAL A 260 73.28 -64.32 63.31
N GLY A 261 72.54 -63.22 63.46
CA GLY A 261 72.95 -61.88 63.02
C GLY A 261 72.84 -61.66 61.51
N THR A 262 72.07 -62.49 60.81
CA THR A 262 71.81 -62.42 59.36
C THR A 262 70.61 -61.52 59.01
N HIS A 263 69.92 -60.98 60.00
CA HIS A 263 68.80 -60.06 59.81
C HIS A 263 69.20 -58.72 59.17
N ASN A 264 68.32 -58.12 58.36
CA ASN A 264 68.56 -56.84 57.69
C ASN A 264 67.86 -55.63 58.34
N CYS A 265 67.31 -55.78 59.56
CA CYS A 265 66.64 -54.70 60.29
C CYS A 265 67.53 -53.45 60.47
N GLY A 266 67.07 -52.30 59.97
CA GLY A 266 67.76 -51.02 60.12
C GLY A 266 67.81 -50.50 61.57
N PRO A 267 68.69 -49.53 61.90
CA PRO A 267 69.00 -49.15 63.28
C PRO A 267 67.82 -48.60 64.10
N GLY A 268 66.77 -48.08 63.45
CA GLY A 268 65.52 -47.65 64.11
C GLY A 268 64.57 -48.78 64.54
N PHE A 269 64.88 -50.03 64.15
CA PHE A 269 64.03 -51.20 64.35
C PHE A 269 64.70 -52.22 65.30
N MET A 270 63.92 -53.18 65.79
CA MET A 270 64.38 -54.35 66.56
C MET A 270 63.99 -55.65 65.85
N CYS A 271 64.88 -56.65 65.89
CA CYS A 271 64.66 -57.98 65.32
C CYS A 271 63.85 -58.84 66.29
N GLN A 272 62.86 -59.56 65.77
CA GLN A 272 62.12 -60.60 66.46
C GLN A 272 62.03 -61.83 65.55
N ASN A 273 62.58 -62.97 65.99
CA ASN A 273 62.46 -64.21 65.22
C ASN A 273 61.01 -64.72 65.21
N THR A 274 60.58 -65.30 64.09
CA THR A 274 59.33 -66.06 63.98
C THR A 274 59.54 -67.26 63.04
N PRO A 275 58.81 -68.39 63.20
CA PRO A 275 59.14 -69.63 62.51
C PRO A 275 59.24 -69.52 60.98
N GLY A 276 60.47 -69.61 60.47
CA GLY A 276 60.85 -69.51 59.07
C GLY A 276 61.25 -68.13 58.57
N SER A 277 61.22 -67.08 59.41
CA SER A 277 61.77 -65.74 59.09
C SER A 277 61.68 -64.75 60.26
N PHE A 278 62.72 -63.94 60.45
CA PHE A 278 62.68 -62.75 61.31
C PHE A 278 61.68 -61.65 60.85
N ARG A 279 61.24 -60.83 61.82
CA ARG A 279 60.49 -59.59 61.61
C ARG A 279 61.20 -58.40 62.27
N CYS A 280 61.05 -57.22 61.67
CA CYS A 280 61.63 -55.97 62.17
C CYS A 280 60.52 -55.03 62.68
N HIS A 281 60.50 -54.72 63.99
CA HIS A 281 59.50 -53.80 64.58
C HIS A 281 60.12 -52.43 64.91
N PRO A 282 59.44 -51.30 64.61
CA PRO A 282 59.95 -49.96 64.89
C PRO A 282 59.99 -49.68 66.40
N LYS A 283 61.02 -48.97 66.86
CA LYS A 283 61.22 -48.66 68.30
C LYS A 283 60.26 -47.61 68.88
N GLN A 284 59.42 -46.98 68.05
CA GLN A 284 58.47 -45.95 68.46
C GLN A 284 57.20 -46.01 67.58
N GLN A 285 56.03 -45.90 68.20
CA GLN A 285 54.71 -45.93 67.55
C GLN A 285 54.13 -44.52 67.42
N CYS A 286 53.25 -44.32 66.43
CA CYS A 286 52.54 -43.06 66.20
C CYS A 286 51.40 -42.82 67.21
N ALA A 287 50.97 -41.56 67.31
CA ALA A 287 49.80 -41.17 68.11
C ALA A 287 48.48 -41.59 67.45
N THR A 288 47.42 -41.71 68.24
CA THR A 288 46.05 -41.95 67.76
C THR A 288 45.61 -40.86 66.77
N GLY A 289 44.98 -41.26 65.66
CA GLY A 289 44.65 -40.39 64.52
C GLY A 289 45.68 -40.45 63.37
N PHE A 290 46.80 -41.15 63.55
CA PHE A 290 47.85 -41.29 62.53
C PHE A 290 48.19 -42.75 62.23
N LEU A 291 48.31 -43.08 60.94
CA LEU A 291 48.87 -44.33 60.46
C LEU A 291 50.41 -44.24 60.46
N GLN A 292 51.11 -45.36 60.65
CA GLN A 292 52.58 -45.39 60.54
C GLN A 292 52.99 -46.04 59.21
N ASP A 293 53.74 -45.30 58.39
CA ASP A 293 54.32 -45.80 57.14
C ASP A 293 55.52 -46.73 57.40
N ALA A 294 55.92 -47.52 56.39
CA ALA A 294 57.03 -48.48 56.47
C ALA A 294 58.40 -47.84 56.83
N VAL A 295 58.57 -46.54 56.59
CA VAL A 295 59.77 -45.77 56.96
C VAL A 295 59.72 -45.25 58.42
N GLY A 296 58.59 -45.44 59.11
CA GLY A 296 58.36 -45.03 60.50
C GLY A 296 57.65 -43.67 60.67
N SER A 297 57.42 -42.94 59.58
CA SER A 297 56.71 -41.64 59.58
C SER A 297 55.22 -41.79 59.88
N CYS A 298 54.66 -40.83 60.63
CA CYS A 298 53.23 -40.77 60.94
C CYS A 298 52.48 -39.97 59.87
N ILE A 299 51.50 -40.58 59.21
CA ILE A 299 50.59 -39.96 58.23
C ILE A 299 49.19 -39.83 58.81
N ASP A 300 48.52 -38.73 58.49
CA ASP A 300 47.16 -38.40 58.92
C ASP A 300 46.12 -39.42 58.42
N ILE A 301 45.24 -39.91 59.29
CA ILE A 301 44.13 -40.80 58.89
C ILE A 301 42.95 -39.94 58.45
N ASN A 302 42.63 -39.96 57.16
CA ASN A 302 41.48 -39.23 56.63
C ASN A 302 40.16 -39.95 56.98
N GLU A 303 39.57 -39.65 58.14
CA GLU A 303 38.37 -40.37 58.61
C GLU A 303 37.15 -40.13 57.72
N CYS A 304 37.09 -38.99 57.02
CA CYS A 304 36.05 -38.67 56.03
C CYS A 304 36.05 -39.62 54.81
N VAL A 305 37.08 -40.44 54.63
CA VAL A 305 37.19 -41.47 53.57
C VAL A 305 37.37 -42.88 54.17
N SER A 306 37.86 -42.99 55.41
CA SER A 306 38.12 -44.27 56.08
C SER A 306 36.88 -44.90 56.73
N GLU A 307 35.88 -44.09 57.11
CA GLU A 307 34.64 -44.56 57.77
C GLU A 307 33.39 -44.27 56.93
N ASN A 308 32.39 -45.14 57.02
CA ASN A 308 31.16 -45.01 56.22
C ASN A 308 30.19 -44.03 56.90
N SER A 309 30.35 -42.74 56.59
CA SER A 309 29.60 -41.59 57.15
C SER A 309 29.87 -41.31 58.65
N PRO A 310 31.05 -40.77 59.00
CA PRO A 310 31.39 -40.37 60.38
C PRO A 310 30.64 -39.11 60.89
N CYS A 311 29.85 -38.45 60.03
CA CYS A 311 29.02 -37.30 60.37
C CYS A 311 27.52 -37.63 60.26
N GLN A 312 26.68 -36.95 61.06
CA GLN A 312 25.22 -37.11 60.98
C GLN A 312 24.65 -36.65 59.61
N PRO A 313 23.53 -37.22 59.15
CA PRO A 313 22.87 -36.81 57.91
C PRO A 313 22.62 -35.29 57.84
N GLY A 314 23.04 -34.65 56.75
CA GLY A 314 22.98 -33.20 56.57
C GLY A 314 24.21 -32.43 57.09
N HIS A 315 25.26 -33.11 57.54
CA HIS A 315 26.56 -32.50 57.83
C HIS A 315 27.63 -33.02 56.85
N SER A 316 28.51 -32.12 56.40
CA SER A 316 29.68 -32.45 55.57
C SER A 316 30.90 -32.69 56.46
N CYS A 317 31.68 -33.73 56.14
CA CYS A 317 32.93 -34.06 56.82
C CYS A 317 34.09 -33.27 56.23
N ILE A 318 34.90 -32.64 57.08
CA ILE A 318 36.12 -31.92 56.71
C ILE A 318 37.27 -32.50 57.53
N ASN A 319 38.23 -33.11 56.85
CA ASN A 319 39.41 -33.68 57.48
C ASN A 319 40.35 -32.60 58.04
N THR A 320 40.93 -32.83 59.20
CA THR A 320 41.90 -31.96 59.88
C THR A 320 43.05 -32.77 60.45
N VAL A 321 44.17 -32.16 60.81
CA VAL A 321 45.37 -32.92 61.21
C VAL A 321 45.13 -33.62 62.56
N GLY A 322 44.96 -34.94 62.51
CA GLY A 322 44.69 -35.84 63.64
C GLY A 322 43.21 -36.04 64.01
N SER A 323 42.25 -35.48 63.24
CA SER A 323 40.80 -35.71 63.44
C SER A 323 39.93 -35.11 62.33
N TYR A 324 38.61 -35.25 62.40
CA TYR A 324 37.65 -34.64 61.45
C TYR A 324 36.68 -33.66 62.12
N THR A 325 36.03 -32.81 61.31
CA THR A 325 34.98 -31.88 61.76
C THR A 325 33.73 -31.96 60.87
N CYS A 326 32.53 -31.87 61.47
CA CYS A 326 31.25 -32.06 60.79
C CYS A 326 30.46 -30.74 60.62
N GLN A 327 30.65 -30.02 59.52
CA GLN A 327 29.96 -28.75 59.26
C GLN A 327 28.52 -28.99 58.77
N LYS A 328 27.52 -28.36 59.42
CA LYS A 328 26.11 -28.47 59.01
C LYS A 328 25.87 -27.81 57.64
N PHE A 329 25.27 -28.53 56.71
CA PHE A 329 24.80 -27.96 55.45
C PHE A 329 23.34 -27.50 55.61
N THR A 330 23.12 -26.19 55.76
CA THR A 330 21.78 -25.60 55.65
C THR A 330 21.40 -25.51 54.18
N VAL A 331 20.43 -26.32 53.73
CA VAL A 331 19.89 -26.23 52.37
C VAL A 331 19.17 -24.90 52.19
N ILE A 332 19.76 -23.99 51.42
CA ILE A 332 19.14 -22.71 51.05
C ILE A 332 18.42 -22.90 49.72
N CYS A 333 17.08 -22.84 49.74
CA CYS A 333 16.28 -22.97 48.53
C CYS A 333 16.36 -21.73 47.65
N GLY A 334 16.30 -21.94 46.33
CA GLY A 334 16.18 -20.86 45.34
C GLY A 334 14.80 -20.20 45.38
N ARG A 335 14.66 -19.07 44.66
CA ARG A 335 13.34 -18.45 44.42
C ARG A 335 12.43 -19.45 43.70
N GLY A 336 11.14 -19.45 44.08
CA GLY A 336 10.15 -20.43 43.60
C GLY A 336 10.14 -21.77 44.37
N TYR A 337 11.02 -21.95 45.35
CA TYR A 337 11.09 -23.18 46.15
C TYR A 337 11.04 -22.89 47.66
N HIS A 338 10.37 -23.76 48.42
CA HIS A 338 10.38 -23.75 49.88
C HIS A 338 11.02 -25.02 50.44
N LEU A 339 11.43 -24.99 51.71
CA LEU A 339 12.04 -26.13 52.36
C LEU A 339 10.97 -27.13 52.83
N ASN A 340 11.21 -28.44 52.69
CA ASN A 340 10.36 -29.50 53.25
C ASN A 340 10.36 -29.48 54.78
N LYS A 341 9.40 -30.20 55.40
CA LYS A 341 9.23 -30.24 56.87
C LYS A 341 10.44 -30.81 57.61
N GLU A 342 11.21 -31.70 56.98
CA GLU A 342 12.42 -32.29 57.56
C GLU A 342 13.69 -31.44 57.34
N GLY A 343 13.63 -30.37 56.54
CA GLY A 343 14.76 -29.47 56.30
C GLY A 343 15.84 -29.98 55.35
N THR A 344 15.55 -31.01 54.56
CA THR A 344 16.50 -31.80 53.77
C THR A 344 16.50 -31.53 52.27
N HIS A 345 15.40 -31.02 51.69
CA HIS A 345 15.29 -30.74 50.27
C HIS A 345 14.28 -29.63 49.97
N CYS A 346 14.39 -29.04 48.78
CA CYS A 346 13.54 -27.98 48.32
C CYS A 346 12.36 -28.53 47.53
N LEU A 347 11.15 -28.13 47.90
CA LEU A 347 9.89 -28.39 47.21
C LEU A 347 9.48 -27.16 46.43
N ASP A 348 8.84 -27.40 45.29
CA ASP A 348 8.25 -26.37 44.44
C ASP A 348 7.12 -25.62 45.16
N VAL A 349 7.02 -24.30 44.98
CA VAL A 349 5.93 -23.51 45.54
C VAL A 349 4.81 -23.43 44.51
N ASP A 350 3.72 -24.19 44.71
CA ASP A 350 2.53 -24.09 43.86
C ASP A 350 1.83 -22.73 44.08
N GLU A 351 2.27 -21.74 43.33
CA GLU A 351 1.76 -20.36 43.36
C GLU A 351 0.31 -20.30 42.87
N CYS A 352 -0.16 -21.27 42.08
CA CYS A 352 -1.54 -21.35 41.59
C CYS A 352 -2.55 -21.84 42.67
N SER A 353 -2.08 -22.43 43.77
CA SER A 353 -2.95 -22.96 44.83
C SER A 353 -3.63 -21.90 45.73
N GLY A 354 -3.25 -20.62 45.61
CA GLY A 354 -3.77 -19.51 46.42
C GLY A 354 -5.16 -19.02 46.01
N THR A 355 -5.99 -18.60 46.99
CA THR A 355 -7.42 -18.27 46.80
C THR A 355 -7.77 -17.14 45.83
N HIS A 356 -6.81 -16.31 45.43
CA HIS A 356 -6.99 -15.28 44.39
C HIS A 356 -6.19 -15.56 43.10
N GLY A 357 -5.25 -16.51 43.13
CA GLY A 357 -4.28 -16.77 42.07
C GLY A 357 -3.28 -15.62 41.81
N PRO A 358 -2.09 -15.91 41.26
CA PRO A 358 -1.14 -14.87 40.86
C PRO A 358 -1.51 -14.25 39.50
N CYS A 359 -2.45 -14.86 38.77
CA CYS A 359 -2.84 -14.49 37.41
C CYS A 359 -4.08 -13.59 37.33
N HIS A 360 -4.49 -12.93 38.43
CA HIS A 360 -5.55 -11.91 38.43
C HIS A 360 -6.91 -12.34 37.80
N GLY A 361 -7.25 -13.63 37.85
CA GLY A 361 -8.47 -14.18 37.24
C GLY A 361 -8.29 -14.75 35.82
N HIS A 362 -7.06 -14.82 35.31
CA HIS A 362 -6.68 -15.65 34.16
C HIS A 362 -6.19 -17.03 34.63
N ASP A 363 -5.99 -17.96 33.70
CA ASP A 363 -5.70 -19.35 34.02
C ASP A 363 -4.21 -19.52 34.41
N CYS A 364 -3.94 -20.31 35.45
CA CYS A 364 -2.63 -20.41 36.08
C CYS A 364 -2.05 -21.81 35.89
N VAL A 365 -0.80 -21.91 35.43
CA VAL A 365 -0.09 -23.18 35.28
C VAL A 365 1.21 -23.13 36.09
N ASN A 366 1.27 -23.91 37.16
CA ASN A 366 2.48 -24.04 37.97
C ASN A 366 3.58 -24.80 37.21
N LEU A 367 4.84 -24.38 37.36
CA LEU A 367 6.03 -25.04 36.80
C LEU A 367 7.16 -24.97 37.84
N LEU A 368 8.10 -25.91 37.78
CA LEU A 368 9.17 -26.06 38.77
C LEU A 368 10.01 -24.78 38.95
N GLY A 369 9.75 -24.04 40.03
CA GLY A 369 10.39 -22.79 40.41
C GLY A 369 9.76 -21.51 39.85
N THR A 370 8.65 -21.60 39.11
CA THR A 370 7.88 -20.44 38.62
C THR A 370 6.55 -20.86 37.96
N PHE A 371 5.43 -20.26 38.36
CA PHE A 371 4.21 -20.25 37.56
C PHE A 371 4.38 -19.58 36.19
N ARG A 372 3.44 -19.87 35.28
CA ARG A 372 3.07 -19.02 34.13
C ARG A 372 1.55 -18.73 34.16
N CYS A 373 1.14 -17.61 33.59
CA CYS A 373 -0.25 -17.31 33.32
C CYS A 373 -0.59 -17.59 31.87
N GLU A 374 -1.67 -18.33 31.62
CA GLU A 374 -2.24 -18.52 30.30
C GLU A 374 -3.41 -17.56 30.13
N CYS A 375 -3.23 -16.60 29.24
CA CYS A 375 -4.15 -15.48 29.10
C CYS A 375 -5.41 -15.89 28.32
N ARG A 376 -6.56 -15.48 28.85
CA ARG A 376 -7.86 -15.62 28.17
C ARG A 376 -7.86 -14.83 26.86
N SER A 377 -8.72 -15.20 25.91
CA SER A 377 -8.93 -14.44 24.68
C SER A 377 -9.15 -12.95 24.97
N GLY A 378 -8.55 -12.07 24.15
CA GLY A 378 -8.51 -10.62 24.37
C GLY A 378 -7.34 -10.12 25.23
N PHE A 379 -6.54 -11.00 25.86
CA PHE A 379 -5.41 -10.61 26.71
C PHE A 379 -4.07 -11.16 26.22
N THR A 380 -2.99 -10.42 26.46
CA THR A 380 -1.61 -10.82 26.11
C THR A 380 -0.71 -10.89 27.35
N PHE A 381 0.20 -11.87 27.40
CA PHE A 381 1.11 -12.03 28.54
C PHE A 381 2.25 -11.01 28.48
N ASN A 382 2.31 -10.11 29.46
CA ASN A 382 3.37 -9.14 29.60
C ASN A 382 4.50 -9.72 30.48
N SER A 383 5.67 -9.94 29.89
CA SER A 383 6.83 -10.54 30.56
C SER A 383 7.49 -9.67 31.63
N ILE A 384 7.17 -8.37 31.69
CA ILE A 384 7.72 -7.41 32.66
C ILE A 384 6.86 -7.38 33.93
N SER A 385 5.55 -7.22 33.80
CA SER A 385 4.60 -7.24 34.91
C SER A 385 4.24 -8.65 35.38
N ARG A 386 4.44 -9.66 34.52
CA ARG A 386 3.99 -11.05 34.67
C ARG A 386 2.46 -11.22 34.71
N THR A 387 1.72 -10.20 34.28
CA THR A 387 0.26 -10.20 34.18
C THR A 387 -0.21 -10.49 32.75
N CYS A 388 -1.47 -10.89 32.63
CA CYS A 388 -2.18 -10.82 31.37
C CYS A 388 -2.75 -9.41 31.23
N ASP A 389 -2.19 -8.65 30.30
CA ASP A 389 -2.59 -7.27 30.03
C ASP A 389 -3.62 -7.25 28.88
N ASP A 390 -4.57 -6.33 28.96
CA ASP A 390 -5.66 -6.18 28.01
C ASP A 390 -5.15 -5.77 26.61
N THR A 391 -5.66 -6.41 25.56
CA THR A 391 -5.19 -6.18 24.20
C THR A 391 -6.00 -5.07 23.56
N ASP A 392 -5.50 -3.83 23.63
CA ASP A 392 -6.14 -2.66 22.99
C ASP A 392 -6.26 -2.83 21.46
N GLU A 393 -7.34 -3.46 21.00
CA GLU A 393 -7.51 -3.80 19.59
C GLU A 393 -7.83 -2.54 18.76
N CYS A 394 -8.46 -1.55 19.37
CA CYS A 394 -8.70 -0.24 18.76
C CYS A 394 -7.40 0.46 18.38
N ARG A 395 -6.36 0.37 19.23
CA ARG A 395 -5.02 0.93 18.97
C ARG A 395 -4.15 0.02 18.12
N ASN A 396 -4.34 -1.30 18.17
CA ASN A 396 -3.59 -2.26 17.35
C ASN A 396 -4.10 -2.32 15.89
N PHE A 397 -5.38 -2.06 15.66
CA PHE A 397 -6.04 -2.13 14.34
C PHE A 397 -6.85 -0.86 13.99
N PRO A 398 -6.24 0.34 14.04
CA PRO A 398 -6.94 1.60 13.85
C PRO A 398 -7.63 1.67 12.49
N GLY A 399 -8.92 2.04 12.48
CA GLY A 399 -9.73 2.17 11.27
C GLY A 399 -10.05 0.85 10.53
N ARG A 400 -9.78 -0.32 11.15
CA ARG A 400 -10.12 -1.64 10.57
C ARG A 400 -11.17 -2.44 11.36
N LEU A 401 -11.39 -2.10 12.63
CA LEU A 401 -12.27 -2.86 13.53
C LEU A 401 -13.71 -2.33 13.58
N CYS A 402 -13.88 -1.02 13.44
CA CYS A 402 -15.15 -0.29 13.47
C CYS A 402 -15.17 0.75 12.34
N SER A 403 -16.33 1.02 11.73
CA SER A 403 -16.43 2.05 10.68
C SER A 403 -16.25 3.48 11.19
N HIS A 404 -16.69 3.77 12.42
CA HIS A 404 -16.65 5.13 13.00
C HIS A 404 -15.81 5.19 14.27
N LYS A 405 -16.36 4.82 15.43
CA LYS A 405 -15.66 4.89 16.72
C LYS A 405 -15.45 3.49 17.28
N CYS A 406 -14.26 3.27 17.85
CA CYS A 406 -13.87 2.05 18.56
C CYS A 406 -13.57 2.41 20.00
N GLU A 407 -14.12 1.66 20.95
CA GLU A 407 -13.86 1.82 22.38
C GLU A 407 -13.42 0.48 22.96
N ASN A 408 -12.24 0.47 23.59
CA ASN A 408 -11.65 -0.74 24.15
C ASN A 408 -12.26 -1.10 25.51
N THR A 409 -12.51 -2.38 25.76
CA THR A 409 -13.00 -2.90 27.06
C THR A 409 -12.23 -4.17 27.44
N PRO A 410 -12.24 -4.60 28.72
CA PRO A 410 -11.42 -5.73 29.15
C PRO A 410 -11.77 -7.03 28.42
N GLY A 411 -10.88 -7.47 27.52
CA GLY A 411 -11.00 -8.68 26.71
C GLY A 411 -11.74 -8.55 25.39
N SER A 412 -12.16 -7.34 24.99
CA SER A 412 -12.82 -7.06 23.70
C SER A 412 -12.99 -5.55 23.47
N PHE A 413 -13.01 -5.10 22.22
CA PHE A 413 -13.54 -3.79 21.84
C PHE A 413 -15.07 -3.80 21.70
N TYR A 414 -15.70 -2.61 21.69
CA TYR A 414 -17.02 -2.38 21.11
C TYR A 414 -16.99 -1.19 20.13
N CYS A 415 -17.84 -1.24 19.11
CA CYS A 415 -17.97 -0.16 18.14
C CYS A 415 -19.16 0.75 18.47
N SER A 416 -19.00 2.04 18.20
CA SER A 416 -20.08 3.03 18.27
C SER A 416 -20.09 3.93 17.04
N CYS A 417 -21.28 4.43 16.70
CA CYS A 417 -21.51 5.21 15.50
C CYS A 417 -21.69 6.71 15.82
N ASN A 418 -21.34 7.55 14.85
CA ASN A 418 -21.65 8.98 14.89
C ASN A 418 -23.17 9.22 14.83
N PRO A 419 -23.69 10.39 15.24
CA PRO A 419 -25.06 10.80 14.96
C PRO A 419 -25.38 10.69 13.45
N GLY A 420 -26.63 10.37 13.12
CA GLY A 420 -27.05 10.03 11.74
C GLY A 420 -26.80 8.57 11.33
N PHE A 421 -26.23 7.75 12.22
CA PHE A 421 -25.89 6.34 11.92
C PHE A 421 -26.31 5.38 13.04
N ARG A 422 -26.65 4.14 12.65
CA ARG A 422 -26.94 3.02 13.55
C ARG A 422 -25.89 1.92 13.38
N LEU A 423 -25.61 1.17 14.44
CA LEU A 423 -24.71 0.03 14.37
C LEU A 423 -25.38 -1.14 13.64
N ASP A 424 -24.63 -1.86 12.81
CA ASP A 424 -25.11 -3.01 12.05
C ASP A 424 -25.35 -4.26 12.92
N ARG A 425 -25.90 -5.31 12.32
CA ARG A 425 -26.19 -6.58 13.02
C ARG A 425 -24.93 -7.34 13.48
N GLU A 426 -23.76 -6.99 12.95
CA GLU A 426 -22.49 -7.59 13.33
C GLU A 426 -21.77 -6.80 14.44
N GLY A 427 -22.30 -5.63 14.82
CA GLY A 427 -21.72 -4.77 15.86
C GLY A 427 -20.47 -4.01 15.41
N ARG A 428 -20.24 -3.82 14.10
CA ARG A 428 -18.97 -3.30 13.55
C ARG A 428 -19.13 -2.18 12.53
N ASN A 429 -20.07 -2.33 11.60
CA ASN A 429 -20.32 -1.31 10.58
C ASN A 429 -21.38 -0.33 11.05
N CYS A 430 -21.34 0.89 10.51
CA CYS A 430 -22.35 1.90 10.77
C CYS A 430 -23.22 2.10 9.52
N GLU A 431 -24.47 1.68 9.60
CA GLU A 431 -25.49 1.94 8.58
C GLU A 431 -26.03 3.37 8.74
N ASP A 432 -26.26 4.02 7.61
CA ASP A 432 -26.91 5.31 7.49
C ASP A 432 -28.37 5.25 8.02
N VAL A 433 -28.79 6.21 8.84
CA VAL A 433 -30.17 6.28 9.35
C VAL A 433 -31.00 7.16 8.43
N ASN A 434 -31.93 6.54 7.72
CA ASN A 434 -32.83 7.24 6.80
C ASN A 434 -33.90 8.05 7.56
N GLU A 435 -33.56 9.25 8.04
CA GLU A 435 -34.48 10.08 8.82
C GLU A 435 -35.74 10.47 8.03
N CYS A 436 -35.68 10.48 6.70
CA CYS A 436 -36.83 10.75 5.83
C CYS A 436 -37.99 9.74 6.01
N GLU A 437 -37.75 8.53 6.55
CA GLU A 437 -38.83 7.58 6.90
C GLU A 437 -39.80 8.15 7.94
N SER A 438 -39.34 9.07 8.78
CA SER A 438 -40.18 9.78 9.77
C SER A 438 -40.98 10.95 9.18
N ASN A 439 -40.75 11.30 7.90
CA ASN A 439 -41.30 12.48 7.22
C ASN A 439 -41.08 13.80 8.01
N PRO A 440 -39.83 14.17 8.35
CA PRO A 440 -39.55 15.36 9.13
C PRO A 440 -39.81 16.65 8.33
N CYS A 441 -39.49 16.63 7.02
CA CYS A 441 -39.63 17.76 6.13
C CYS A 441 -41.09 18.07 5.78
N SER A 442 -41.42 19.37 5.77
CA SER A 442 -42.75 19.87 5.39
C SER A 442 -43.14 19.64 3.92
N GLN A 443 -42.18 19.37 3.02
CA GLN A 443 -42.44 19.11 1.59
C GLN A 443 -41.65 17.91 1.07
N GLU A 444 -40.40 18.10 0.63
CA GLU A 444 -39.57 17.03 0.05
C GLU A 444 -38.36 16.77 0.96
N CYS A 445 -38.04 15.49 1.17
CA CYS A 445 -36.94 15.05 2.02
C CYS A 445 -35.97 14.21 1.18
N ALA A 446 -34.70 14.58 1.20
CA ALA A 446 -33.62 13.78 0.64
C ALA A 446 -32.72 13.28 1.77
N ASN A 447 -32.57 11.96 1.85
CA ASN A 447 -31.61 11.36 2.76
C ASN A 447 -30.19 11.55 2.21
N ILE A 448 -29.25 11.96 3.05
CA ILE A 448 -27.83 12.16 2.71
C ILE A 448 -26.95 11.39 3.70
N TYR A 449 -25.69 11.14 3.39
CA TYR A 449 -24.85 10.29 4.25
C TYR A 449 -24.60 10.96 5.61
N GLY A 450 -25.25 10.46 6.67
CA GLY A 450 -25.20 10.92 8.05
C GLY A 450 -26.16 12.06 8.44
N SER A 451 -27.17 12.37 7.62
CA SER A 451 -28.20 13.39 7.90
C SER A 451 -29.33 13.32 6.85
N TYR A 452 -30.37 14.12 7.00
CA TYR A 452 -31.29 14.46 5.91
C TYR A 452 -31.14 15.93 5.48
N GLN A 453 -31.65 16.26 4.30
CA GLN A 453 -31.87 17.63 3.86
C GLN A 453 -33.31 17.80 3.33
N CYS A 454 -33.98 18.86 3.79
CA CYS A 454 -35.29 19.25 3.28
C CYS A 454 -35.15 20.13 2.03
N TYR A 455 -35.99 19.86 1.03
CA TYR A 455 -36.13 20.67 -0.16
C TYR A 455 -37.56 21.18 -0.30
N CYS A 456 -37.68 22.41 -0.81
CA CYS A 456 -38.94 23.08 -1.05
C CYS A 456 -39.23 23.12 -2.55
N ARG A 457 -40.52 22.99 -2.89
CA ARG A 457 -41.02 23.11 -4.27
C ARG A 457 -40.82 24.52 -4.78
N ARG A 458 -40.87 24.69 -6.10
CA ARG A 458 -40.85 26.02 -6.73
C ARG A 458 -41.97 26.90 -6.15
N GLY A 459 -41.63 28.16 -5.87
CA GLY A 459 -42.50 29.10 -5.15
C GLY A 459 -42.35 29.07 -3.62
N TYR A 460 -41.56 28.14 -3.06
CA TYR A 460 -41.30 28.06 -1.62
C TYR A 460 -39.80 28.19 -1.31
N GLN A 461 -39.49 28.78 -0.15
CA GLN A 461 -38.15 28.89 0.42
C GLN A 461 -38.05 28.07 1.72
N LEU A 462 -36.85 27.60 2.06
CA LEU A 462 -36.64 26.90 3.33
C LEU A 462 -36.49 27.92 4.47
N SER A 463 -37.22 27.69 5.58
CA SER A 463 -37.23 28.60 6.73
C SER A 463 -35.86 28.67 7.41
N ASN A 464 -35.41 29.90 7.68
CA ASN A 464 -34.07 30.17 8.22
C ASN A 464 -33.92 29.86 9.71
N THR A 465 -35.01 29.60 10.45
CA THR A 465 -34.93 29.19 11.87
C THR A 465 -34.78 27.69 12.04
N ASP A 466 -35.56 26.92 11.27
CA ASP A 466 -35.79 25.50 11.54
C ASP A 466 -35.09 24.57 10.53
N GLY A 467 -34.84 25.04 9.30
CA GLY A 467 -34.24 24.24 8.22
C GLY A 467 -35.13 23.10 7.69
N VAL A 468 -36.41 23.05 8.10
CA VAL A 468 -37.35 21.93 7.86
C VAL A 468 -38.70 22.40 7.29
N THR A 469 -39.13 23.61 7.68
CA THR A 469 -40.37 24.25 7.24
C THR A 469 -40.16 24.99 5.91
N CYS A 470 -41.02 24.77 4.92
CA CYS A 470 -41.02 25.45 3.64
C CYS A 470 -42.06 26.57 3.63
N GLU A 471 -41.60 27.82 3.59
CA GLU A 471 -42.41 29.03 3.57
C GLU A 471 -42.70 29.49 2.14
N ASP A 472 -43.85 30.12 1.95
CA ASP A 472 -44.26 30.69 0.66
C ASP A 472 -43.42 31.93 0.30
N ILE A 473 -42.99 32.05 -0.95
CA ILE A 473 -42.23 33.22 -1.44
C ILE A 473 -43.24 34.24 -1.99
N ASP A 474 -43.56 35.28 -1.21
CA ASP A 474 -44.38 36.39 -1.69
C ASP A 474 -43.64 37.19 -2.78
N GLU A 475 -43.87 36.82 -4.05
CA GLU A 475 -43.24 37.45 -5.20
C GLU A 475 -43.74 38.88 -5.46
N CYS A 476 -44.87 39.28 -4.84
CA CYS A 476 -45.37 40.65 -4.88
C CYS A 476 -44.65 41.57 -3.87
N ALA A 477 -44.08 41.01 -2.79
CA ALA A 477 -43.33 41.74 -1.76
C ALA A 477 -41.81 41.86 -2.03
N LEU A 478 -41.27 41.19 -3.06
CA LEU A 478 -39.82 41.15 -3.31
C LEU A 478 -39.18 42.52 -3.62
N SER A 479 -38.06 42.79 -2.95
CA SER A 479 -37.34 44.07 -2.97
C SER A 479 -36.58 44.37 -4.26
N THR A 480 -36.40 43.40 -5.16
CA THR A 480 -35.74 43.53 -6.47
C THR A 480 -36.53 44.36 -7.50
N GLY A 481 -37.62 45.01 -7.06
CA GLY A 481 -38.45 45.91 -7.84
C GLY A 481 -39.78 45.26 -8.21
N GLY A 482 -40.83 45.55 -7.43
CA GLY A 482 -42.21 45.06 -7.61
C GLY A 482 -42.87 45.48 -8.92
N LYS A 483 -42.40 44.91 -10.04
CA LYS A 483 -42.91 45.02 -11.41
C LYS A 483 -43.02 43.64 -12.07
N VAL A 484 -43.26 42.61 -11.24
CA VAL A 484 -43.49 41.24 -11.69
C VAL A 484 -44.77 41.15 -12.54
N CYS A 485 -45.73 42.01 -12.25
CA CYS A 485 -46.96 42.26 -13.01
C CYS A 485 -46.97 43.71 -13.55
N SER A 486 -47.67 43.96 -14.67
CA SER A 486 -47.87 45.31 -15.23
C SER A 486 -49.03 46.11 -14.60
N TYR A 487 -49.74 45.59 -13.60
CA TYR A 487 -50.81 46.33 -12.92
C TYR A 487 -50.99 45.87 -11.47
N HIS A 488 -51.77 44.81 -11.22
CA HIS A 488 -51.89 44.22 -9.88
C HIS A 488 -51.29 42.81 -9.82
N CYS A 489 -50.71 42.49 -8.67
CA CYS A 489 -50.07 41.23 -8.31
C CYS A 489 -50.78 40.65 -7.10
N PHE A 490 -51.12 39.36 -7.14
CA PHE A 490 -51.71 38.64 -6.02
C PHE A 490 -50.89 37.38 -5.75
N ASN A 491 -50.29 37.32 -4.58
CA ASN A 491 -49.57 36.14 -4.10
C ASN A 491 -50.54 34.99 -3.77
N THR A 492 -50.11 33.74 -3.99
CA THR A 492 -50.84 32.51 -3.73
C THR A 492 -49.87 31.38 -3.35
N PRO A 493 -50.24 30.36 -2.55
CA PRO A 493 -49.27 29.37 -2.07
C PRO A 493 -48.49 28.63 -3.18
N GLY A 494 -47.23 29.03 -3.40
CA GLY A 494 -46.29 28.53 -4.41
C GLY A 494 -46.28 29.28 -5.74
N SER A 495 -46.97 30.41 -5.88
CA SER A 495 -46.93 31.24 -7.10
C SER A 495 -47.70 32.57 -6.96
N PHE A 496 -47.67 33.39 -8.00
CA PHE A 496 -48.48 34.61 -8.07
C PHE A 496 -49.31 34.64 -9.35
N HIS A 497 -50.35 35.47 -9.37
CA HIS A 497 -51.06 35.81 -10.59
C HIS A 497 -51.20 37.33 -10.76
N CYS A 498 -51.17 37.77 -12.01
CA CYS A 498 -51.34 39.16 -12.40
C CYS A 498 -52.73 39.40 -12.96
N THR A 499 -53.31 40.57 -12.68
CA THR A 499 -54.55 41.03 -13.31
C THR A 499 -54.32 42.34 -14.07
N CYS A 500 -55.21 42.64 -15.01
CA CYS A 500 -55.22 43.86 -15.82
C CYS A 500 -56.44 44.73 -15.49
N PRO A 501 -56.46 46.01 -15.91
CA PRO A 501 -57.67 46.83 -15.83
C PRO A 501 -58.86 46.13 -16.52
N PRO A 502 -60.09 46.24 -16.00
CA PRO A 502 -61.25 45.47 -16.48
C PRO A 502 -61.80 45.95 -17.85
N THR A 503 -61.24 47.02 -18.42
CA THR A 503 -61.68 47.66 -19.67
C THR A 503 -60.45 48.13 -20.45
N GLY A 504 -60.47 47.98 -21.78
CA GLY A 504 -59.39 48.42 -22.69
C GLY A 504 -58.11 47.59 -22.66
N TYR A 505 -57.98 46.58 -21.79
CA TYR A 505 -56.78 45.76 -21.66
C TYR A 505 -57.06 44.26 -21.48
N THR A 506 -56.17 43.42 -22.00
CA THR A 506 -56.13 41.96 -21.81
C THR A 506 -54.80 41.50 -21.23
N LEU A 507 -54.78 40.34 -20.57
CA LEU A 507 -53.53 39.73 -20.08
C LEU A 507 -52.82 39.03 -21.23
N SER A 508 -51.52 39.33 -21.40
CA SER A 508 -50.65 38.70 -22.39
C SER A 508 -50.46 37.21 -22.13
N HIS A 509 -50.08 36.47 -23.18
CA HIS A 509 -49.68 35.06 -23.13
C HIS A 509 -48.61 34.73 -22.08
N ASN A 510 -47.84 35.72 -21.60
CA ASN A 510 -46.86 35.54 -20.53
C ASN A 510 -47.43 35.61 -19.10
N GLY A 511 -48.74 35.86 -18.94
CA GLY A 511 -49.42 35.95 -17.65
C GLY A 511 -49.04 37.15 -16.78
N ARG A 512 -48.29 38.13 -17.32
CA ARG A 512 -47.69 39.24 -16.54
C ARG A 512 -47.94 40.63 -17.11
N ASN A 513 -47.87 40.75 -18.43
CA ASN A 513 -48.01 42.03 -19.12
C ASN A 513 -49.45 42.26 -19.54
N CYS A 514 -49.94 43.48 -19.43
CA CYS A 514 -51.24 43.87 -19.96
C CYS A 514 -51.07 44.48 -21.36
N LEU A 515 -51.90 44.03 -22.30
CA LEU A 515 -51.91 44.45 -23.70
C LEU A 515 -53.20 45.23 -23.98
N ASP A 516 -53.05 46.27 -24.79
CA ASP A 516 -54.15 47.09 -25.30
C ASP A 516 -55.16 46.27 -26.11
N ILE A 517 -56.46 46.55 -25.97
CA ILE A 517 -57.50 45.99 -26.84
C ILE A 517 -57.75 46.97 -27.98
N ASP A 518 -57.41 46.58 -29.20
CA ASP A 518 -57.79 47.38 -30.37
C ASP A 518 -59.30 47.22 -30.67
N GLU A 519 -60.11 48.15 -30.16
CA GLU A 519 -61.57 48.10 -30.35
C GLU A 519 -62.01 48.36 -31.79
N CYS A 520 -61.14 48.97 -32.61
CA CYS A 520 -61.38 49.23 -34.03
C CYS A 520 -61.27 47.95 -34.88
N THR A 521 -60.32 47.06 -34.56
CA THR A 521 -60.13 45.77 -35.24
C THR A 521 -61.04 44.68 -34.70
N THR A 522 -61.36 44.71 -33.40
CA THR A 522 -62.30 43.76 -32.77
C THR A 522 -63.78 44.12 -33.01
N GLY A 523 -64.08 45.30 -33.55
CA GLY A 523 -65.44 45.72 -33.88
C GLY A 523 -66.31 46.07 -32.66
N THR A 524 -65.69 46.30 -31.50
CA THR A 524 -66.37 46.66 -30.24
C THR A 524 -66.56 48.18 -30.08
N HIS A 525 -65.98 48.98 -30.97
CA HIS A 525 -66.09 50.43 -30.99
C HIS A 525 -67.52 50.94 -31.30
N THR A 526 -67.92 52.06 -30.70
CA THR A 526 -69.27 52.65 -30.83
C THR A 526 -69.35 53.81 -31.84
N CYS A 527 -68.57 53.75 -32.91
CA CYS A 527 -68.49 54.85 -33.90
C CYS A 527 -69.65 54.84 -34.89
N SER A 528 -70.07 56.04 -35.33
CA SER A 528 -71.02 56.20 -36.45
C SER A 528 -70.40 55.71 -37.76
N ALA A 529 -71.23 55.27 -38.71
CA ALA A 529 -70.81 54.89 -40.06
C ALA A 529 -70.16 56.04 -40.87
N THR A 530 -70.28 57.29 -40.41
CA THR A 530 -69.61 58.48 -40.96
C THR A 530 -68.28 58.82 -40.29
N GLN A 531 -67.84 58.03 -39.30
CA GLN A 531 -66.61 58.26 -38.52
C GLN A 531 -65.62 57.11 -38.68
N SER A 532 -64.35 57.44 -38.86
CA SER A 532 -63.26 56.46 -38.81
C SER A 532 -62.88 56.19 -37.35
N CYS A 533 -62.79 54.92 -36.97
CA CYS A 533 -62.25 54.51 -35.67
C CYS A 533 -60.73 54.71 -35.65
N PHE A 534 -60.20 55.16 -34.52
CA PHE A 534 -58.77 55.28 -34.23
C PHE A 534 -58.47 54.74 -32.84
N ASN A 535 -57.62 53.72 -32.76
CA ASN A 535 -57.25 53.07 -31.51
C ASN A 535 -56.24 53.91 -30.72
N ILE A 536 -56.37 53.94 -29.39
CA ILE A 536 -55.48 54.61 -28.44
C ILE A 536 -55.25 53.71 -27.21
N GLN A 537 -54.28 54.00 -26.35
CA GLN A 537 -54.04 53.13 -25.19
C GLN A 537 -55.24 53.15 -24.22
N GLY A 538 -55.88 52.00 -24.02
CA GLY A 538 -57.03 51.80 -23.15
C GLY A 538 -58.37 52.25 -23.73
N GLY A 539 -58.50 52.39 -25.05
CA GLY A 539 -59.78 52.71 -25.69
C GLY A 539 -59.67 53.20 -27.13
N PHE A 540 -60.77 53.72 -27.68
CA PHE A 540 -60.83 54.25 -29.04
C PHE A 540 -61.27 55.73 -29.11
N ARG A 541 -61.13 56.32 -30.30
CA ARG A 541 -61.69 57.61 -30.70
C ARG A 541 -62.37 57.50 -32.06
N CYS A 542 -63.56 58.10 -32.18
CA CYS A 542 -64.33 58.14 -33.42
C CYS A 542 -64.15 59.50 -34.09
N LEU A 543 -63.57 59.52 -35.29
CA LEU A 543 -63.11 60.75 -35.95
C LEU A 543 -63.82 60.95 -37.29
N SER A 544 -64.57 62.05 -37.41
CA SER A 544 -65.12 62.50 -38.69
C SER A 544 -64.05 63.21 -39.53
N PHE A 545 -64.09 63.00 -40.85
CA PHE A 545 -63.21 63.66 -41.80
C PHE A 545 -64.04 64.37 -42.87
N GLU A 546 -63.94 65.69 -42.90
CA GLU A 546 -64.63 66.55 -43.87
C GLU A 546 -63.65 67.58 -44.44
N CYS A 547 -63.72 67.83 -45.75
CA CYS A 547 -62.88 68.84 -46.40
C CYS A 547 -63.54 70.23 -46.33
N PRO A 548 -62.77 71.29 -46.03
CA PRO A 548 -63.27 72.66 -46.10
C PRO A 548 -63.79 73.04 -47.51
N PRO A 549 -64.67 74.04 -47.63
CA PRO A 549 -65.08 74.56 -48.92
C PRO A 549 -63.88 75.00 -49.78
N ASN A 550 -64.01 74.85 -51.10
CA ASN A 550 -62.96 75.01 -52.11
C ASN A 550 -61.87 73.91 -52.14
N TYR A 551 -62.05 72.79 -51.43
CA TYR A 551 -61.18 71.62 -51.51
C TYR A 551 -61.96 70.34 -51.86
N GLN A 552 -61.29 69.41 -52.55
CA GLN A 552 -61.79 68.06 -52.83
C GLN A 552 -60.98 67.01 -52.05
N ARG A 553 -61.63 65.97 -51.54
CA ARG A 553 -60.97 64.81 -50.92
C ARG A 553 -60.27 63.99 -52.02
N THR A 554 -58.94 63.95 -52.00
CA THR A 554 -58.13 63.17 -52.97
C THR A 554 -57.51 61.91 -52.37
N ALA A 555 -57.48 61.78 -51.04
CA ALA A 555 -57.15 60.54 -50.33
C ALA A 555 -57.84 60.52 -48.95
N ASP A 556 -57.77 59.38 -48.25
CA ASP A 556 -58.47 59.15 -46.97
C ASP A 556 -58.38 60.34 -46.00
N ARG A 557 -57.17 60.87 -45.79
CA ARG A 557 -56.89 62.01 -44.89
C ARG A 557 -56.36 63.25 -45.60
N ARG A 558 -56.77 63.48 -46.85
CA ARG A 558 -56.21 64.55 -47.69
C ARG A 558 -57.27 65.31 -48.47
N CYS A 559 -57.21 66.63 -48.36
CA CYS A 559 -57.98 67.58 -49.17
C CYS A 559 -57.00 68.39 -50.05
N GLU A 560 -57.22 68.44 -51.36
CA GLU A 560 -56.44 69.26 -52.30
C GLU A 560 -57.32 70.38 -52.86
N ARG A 561 -56.72 71.55 -53.08
CA ARG A 561 -57.46 72.76 -53.45
C ARG A 561 -57.96 72.69 -54.89
N LEU A 562 -59.21 73.07 -55.11
CA LEU A 562 -59.80 73.14 -56.45
C LEU A 562 -59.10 74.22 -57.31
N PRO A 563 -59.17 74.13 -58.65
CA PRO A 563 -58.63 75.16 -59.54
C PRO A 563 -59.24 76.54 -59.24
N CYS A 564 -58.39 77.54 -59.02
CA CYS A 564 -58.78 78.92 -58.75
C CYS A 564 -58.54 79.79 -59.99
N GLU A 565 -59.36 80.82 -60.21
CA GLU A 565 -59.08 81.84 -61.24
C GLU A 565 -57.96 82.80 -60.78
N PRO A 566 -57.17 83.40 -61.70
CA PRO A 566 -55.94 84.12 -61.35
C PRO A 566 -56.09 85.29 -60.38
N ASN A 567 -57.25 85.95 -60.34
CA ASN A 567 -57.54 87.12 -59.50
C ASN A 567 -58.42 86.80 -58.28
N SER A 568 -58.60 85.52 -57.94
CA SER A 568 -59.47 85.09 -56.83
C SER A 568 -58.70 84.91 -55.51
N GLU A 569 -59.34 85.22 -54.38
CA GLU A 569 -58.78 84.99 -53.03
C GLU A 569 -58.39 83.52 -52.78
N CYS A 570 -59.01 82.59 -53.52
CA CYS A 570 -58.68 81.17 -53.58
C CYS A 570 -57.19 80.90 -53.87
N VAL A 571 -56.47 81.79 -54.57
CA VAL A 571 -55.03 81.62 -54.87
C VAL A 571 -54.16 81.64 -53.61
N SER A 572 -54.52 82.41 -52.57
CA SER A 572 -53.76 82.48 -51.31
C SER A 572 -54.00 81.29 -50.38
N LEU A 573 -55.07 80.52 -50.62
CA LEU A 573 -55.39 79.34 -49.82
C LEU A 573 -54.33 78.23 -50.04
N PRO A 574 -54.03 77.41 -49.01
CA PRO A 574 -53.16 76.25 -49.11
C PRO A 574 -53.48 75.35 -50.33
N LEU A 575 -52.46 74.84 -50.99
CA LEU A 575 -52.62 73.89 -52.11
C LEU A 575 -53.22 72.56 -51.64
N ARG A 576 -52.93 72.18 -50.40
CA ARG A 576 -53.34 70.91 -49.79
C ARG A 576 -53.39 70.99 -48.27
N ILE A 577 -54.44 70.39 -47.70
CA ILE A 577 -54.61 70.14 -46.27
C ILE A 577 -54.47 68.64 -46.03
N SER A 578 -53.66 68.23 -45.05
CA SER A 578 -53.47 66.83 -44.66
C SER A 578 -53.80 66.64 -43.18
N PHE A 579 -54.47 65.54 -42.84
CA PHE A 579 -54.91 65.25 -41.47
C PHE A 579 -54.11 64.07 -40.89
N TYR A 580 -53.64 64.22 -39.66
CA TYR A 580 -52.83 63.24 -38.94
C TYR A 580 -53.40 63.02 -37.53
N ASN A 581 -53.22 61.81 -37.00
CA ASN A 581 -53.64 61.45 -35.65
C ASN A 581 -52.41 60.94 -34.89
N LEU A 582 -52.25 61.34 -33.64
CA LEU A 582 -51.18 60.92 -32.75
C LEU A 582 -51.76 60.58 -31.37
N THR A 583 -51.20 59.58 -30.70
CA THR A 583 -51.56 59.21 -29.33
C THR A 583 -50.29 59.03 -28.51
N PHE A 584 -50.26 59.56 -27.29
CA PHE A 584 -49.14 59.41 -26.38
C PHE A 584 -49.57 59.61 -24.90
N PRO A 585 -48.90 58.99 -23.92
CA PRO A 585 -49.29 59.11 -22.51
C PRO A 585 -49.00 60.49 -21.88
N THR A 586 -49.64 60.76 -20.73
CA THR A 586 -49.25 61.85 -19.82
C THR A 586 -47.81 61.69 -19.31
N ASN A 587 -47.25 62.75 -18.73
CA ASN A 587 -45.94 62.75 -18.05
C ASN A 587 -44.71 62.34 -18.89
N ILE A 588 -44.79 62.44 -20.22
CA ILE A 588 -43.65 62.25 -21.12
C ILE A 588 -42.52 63.24 -20.77
N PRO A 589 -41.24 62.79 -20.71
CA PRO A 589 -40.12 63.65 -20.38
C PRO A 589 -39.90 64.73 -21.44
N THR A 590 -40.08 66.00 -21.08
CA THR A 590 -39.91 67.14 -21.98
C THR A 590 -38.49 67.72 -21.94
N PRO A 591 -37.94 68.21 -23.06
CA PRO A 591 -38.58 68.35 -24.37
C PRO A 591 -38.62 67.03 -25.17
N ALA A 592 -39.79 66.68 -25.69
CA ALA A 592 -40.00 65.46 -26.48
C ALA A 592 -40.43 65.76 -27.91
N ALA A 593 -39.76 65.19 -28.91
CA ALA A 593 -40.15 65.27 -30.31
C ALA A 593 -41.36 64.35 -30.58
N VAL A 594 -42.56 64.91 -30.73
CA VAL A 594 -43.82 64.16 -30.86
C VAL A 594 -44.27 63.94 -32.31
N PHE A 595 -43.81 64.77 -33.26
CA PHE A 595 -44.14 64.59 -34.68
C PHE A 595 -43.08 65.18 -35.60
N ARG A 596 -42.77 64.53 -36.71
CA ARG A 596 -41.82 65.01 -37.73
C ARG A 596 -42.53 65.18 -39.07
N MET A 597 -42.26 66.27 -39.77
CA MET A 597 -42.89 66.61 -41.05
C MET A 597 -41.88 67.22 -42.03
N GLY A 598 -42.13 67.07 -43.33
CA GLY A 598 -41.29 67.61 -44.39
C GLY A 598 -41.90 67.37 -45.78
N PRO A 599 -41.29 67.90 -46.84
CA PRO A 599 -41.70 67.62 -48.21
C PRO A 599 -41.47 66.14 -48.56
N SER A 600 -42.35 65.54 -49.37
CA SER A 600 -42.22 64.13 -49.81
C SER A 600 -41.03 63.88 -50.75
N SER A 601 -40.47 64.95 -51.33
CA SER A 601 -39.20 64.94 -52.03
C SER A 601 -38.51 66.28 -51.80
N SER A 602 -37.34 66.26 -51.16
CA SER A 602 -36.47 67.42 -50.97
C SER A 602 -35.50 67.56 -52.14
N VAL A 603 -35.26 68.81 -52.55
CA VAL A 603 -34.36 69.18 -53.64
C VAL A 603 -33.31 70.15 -53.07
N PRO A 604 -32.02 70.06 -53.46
CA PRO A 604 -31.01 71.04 -53.03
C PRO A 604 -31.43 72.46 -53.42
N GLY A 605 -31.58 73.34 -52.42
CA GLY A 605 -32.09 74.71 -52.58
C GLY A 605 -33.54 74.93 -52.17
N ASP A 606 -34.26 73.90 -51.72
CA ASP A 606 -35.54 74.09 -51.01
C ASP A 606 -35.34 74.84 -49.68
N ASP A 607 -36.13 75.87 -49.43
CA ASP A 607 -36.34 76.39 -48.07
C ASP A 607 -37.70 75.97 -47.52
N VAL A 608 -37.72 75.46 -46.29
CA VAL A 608 -38.94 75.06 -45.59
C VAL A 608 -39.11 75.93 -44.35
N GLN A 609 -40.27 76.57 -44.23
CA GLN A 609 -40.67 77.37 -43.09
C GLN A 609 -41.94 76.78 -42.51
N LEU A 610 -42.00 76.64 -41.18
CA LEU A 610 -43.09 75.96 -40.48
C LEU A 610 -43.55 76.81 -39.30
N ALA A 611 -44.87 76.96 -39.13
CA ALA A 611 -45.47 77.72 -38.05
C ALA A 611 -46.68 76.96 -37.47
N LEU A 612 -46.76 76.88 -36.14
CA LEU A 612 -47.97 76.47 -35.44
C LEU A 612 -48.90 77.68 -35.42
N VAL A 613 -50.02 77.63 -36.14
CA VAL A 613 -50.90 78.78 -36.38
C VAL A 613 -52.20 78.73 -35.56
N ASP A 614 -52.61 77.54 -35.10
CA ASP A 614 -53.79 77.33 -34.26
C ASP A 614 -53.67 75.99 -33.48
N GLY A 615 -54.48 75.82 -32.43
CA GLY A 615 -54.66 74.57 -31.69
C GLY A 615 -53.84 74.41 -30.40
N ASP A 616 -52.92 75.33 -30.10
CA ASP A 616 -52.11 75.33 -28.88
C ASP A 616 -52.18 76.69 -28.14
N VAL A 617 -53.35 76.98 -27.59
CA VAL A 617 -53.64 78.23 -26.86
C VAL A 617 -52.75 78.41 -25.62
N GLU A 618 -52.26 77.31 -25.05
CA GLU A 618 -51.44 77.33 -23.83
C GLU A 618 -49.93 77.32 -24.09
N GLY A 619 -49.47 76.98 -25.31
CA GLY A 619 -48.07 76.92 -25.71
C GLY A 619 -47.33 75.66 -25.23
N CYS A 620 -48.02 74.53 -25.14
CA CYS A 620 -47.44 73.24 -24.73
C CYS A 620 -46.49 72.65 -25.76
N PHE A 621 -46.71 72.96 -27.05
CA PHE A 621 -45.97 72.48 -28.20
C PHE A 621 -45.18 73.61 -28.86
N THR A 622 -44.11 73.25 -29.57
CA THR A 622 -43.35 74.18 -30.41
C THR A 622 -42.90 73.51 -31.69
N VAL A 623 -42.72 74.29 -32.75
CA VAL A 623 -42.22 73.81 -34.04
C VAL A 623 -40.77 74.24 -34.21
N GLN A 624 -39.88 73.26 -34.40
CA GLN A 624 -38.46 73.48 -34.63
C GLN A 624 -38.11 73.11 -36.08
N LYS A 625 -37.43 74.02 -36.78
CA LYS A 625 -36.93 73.77 -38.14
C LYS A 625 -35.76 72.78 -38.12
N MET A 626 -35.72 71.88 -39.09
CA MET A 626 -34.64 70.92 -39.32
C MET A 626 -34.12 71.04 -40.76
N ALA A 627 -32.96 70.45 -41.06
CA ALA A 627 -32.29 70.59 -42.35
C ALA A 627 -33.15 70.24 -43.58
N HIS A 628 -34.14 69.34 -43.44
CA HIS A 628 -35.02 68.88 -44.52
C HIS A 628 -36.51 68.87 -44.13
N GLY A 629 -36.93 69.72 -43.18
CA GLY A 629 -38.30 69.75 -42.68
C GLY A 629 -38.44 70.42 -41.31
N GLY A 630 -39.29 69.88 -40.45
CA GLY A 630 -39.44 70.34 -39.07
C GLY A 630 -39.99 69.26 -38.13
N VAL A 631 -39.93 69.56 -36.83
CA VAL A 631 -40.38 68.69 -35.76
C VAL A 631 -41.29 69.49 -34.80
N ILE A 632 -42.41 68.91 -34.41
CA ILE A 632 -43.21 69.37 -33.28
C ILE A 632 -42.61 68.75 -32.02
N SER A 633 -42.25 69.58 -31.07
CA SER A 633 -41.70 69.18 -29.78
C SER A 633 -42.59 69.68 -28.65
N LEU A 634 -43.05 68.75 -27.79
CA LEU A 634 -43.72 69.05 -26.53
C LEU A 634 -42.69 69.66 -25.56
N GLN A 635 -42.92 70.90 -25.10
CA GLN A 635 -42.01 71.60 -24.19
C GLN A 635 -42.46 71.57 -22.73
N ARG A 636 -43.77 71.44 -22.45
CA ARG A 636 -44.31 71.34 -21.09
C ARG A 636 -44.96 69.97 -20.86
N PRO A 637 -44.69 69.31 -19.73
CA PRO A 637 -45.28 68.01 -19.45
C PRO A 637 -46.78 68.14 -19.24
N LEU A 638 -47.55 67.22 -19.81
CA LEU A 638 -49.00 67.17 -19.69
C LEU A 638 -49.37 66.17 -18.60
N ALA A 639 -49.88 66.69 -17.47
CA ALA A 639 -50.18 65.90 -16.27
C ALA A 639 -51.60 65.27 -16.26
N GLN A 640 -52.46 65.65 -17.22
CA GLN A 640 -53.81 65.12 -17.36
C GLN A 640 -54.11 64.77 -18.83
N PRO A 641 -54.99 63.79 -19.10
CA PRO A 641 -55.45 63.47 -20.45
C PRO A 641 -56.11 64.67 -21.11
N ARG A 642 -55.79 64.91 -22.39
CA ARG A 642 -56.33 66.04 -23.15
C ARG A 642 -56.16 65.83 -24.65
N ASP A 643 -57.18 66.21 -25.39
CA ASP A 643 -57.18 66.13 -26.85
C ASP A 643 -56.87 67.53 -27.42
N PHE A 644 -55.96 67.62 -28.39
CA PHE A 644 -55.56 68.85 -29.09
C PHE A 644 -55.76 68.71 -30.60
N LEU A 645 -56.04 69.81 -31.31
CA LEU A 645 -56.12 69.84 -32.78
C LEU A 645 -55.16 70.90 -33.32
N LEU A 646 -53.88 70.54 -33.40
CA LEU A 646 -52.81 71.45 -33.85
C LEU A 646 -52.95 71.73 -35.35
N THR A 647 -52.95 72.99 -35.76
CA THR A 647 -52.86 73.39 -37.17
C THR A 647 -51.48 73.97 -37.43
N VAL A 648 -50.69 73.28 -38.25
CA VAL A 648 -49.34 73.70 -38.65
C VAL A 648 -49.35 74.12 -40.12
N GLU A 649 -48.94 75.35 -40.37
CA GLU A 649 -48.69 75.90 -41.70
C GLU A 649 -47.26 75.56 -42.14
N ILE A 650 -47.10 75.13 -43.39
CA ILE A 650 -45.82 74.77 -43.99
C ILE A 650 -45.68 75.53 -45.31
N ARG A 651 -44.70 76.42 -45.40
CA ARG A 651 -44.31 77.12 -46.62
C ARG A 651 -43.07 76.44 -47.20
N LEU A 652 -43.19 75.89 -48.40
CA LEU A 652 -42.09 75.37 -49.19
C LEU A 652 -41.73 76.39 -50.27
N ILE A 653 -40.50 76.90 -50.24
CA ILE A 653 -39.96 77.81 -51.24
C ILE A 653 -39.03 77.00 -52.15
N ARG A 654 -39.40 76.85 -53.42
CA ARG A 654 -38.66 76.06 -54.42
C ARG A 654 -38.49 76.89 -55.69
N TYR A 655 -37.24 77.18 -56.08
CA TYR A 655 -36.89 78.01 -57.24
C TYR A 655 -37.65 79.36 -57.29
N GLY A 656 -37.86 80.00 -56.13
CA GLY A 656 -38.62 81.25 -56.00
C GLY A 656 -40.14 81.10 -55.98
N THR A 657 -40.70 79.92 -56.31
CA THR A 657 -42.13 79.65 -56.12
C THR A 657 -42.42 79.31 -54.65
N VAL A 658 -43.50 79.88 -54.10
CA VAL A 658 -43.93 79.62 -52.72
C VAL A 658 -45.16 78.71 -52.76
N SER A 659 -45.04 77.52 -52.18
CA SER A 659 -46.13 76.54 -52.06
C SER A 659 -46.58 76.42 -50.61
N LEU A 660 -47.87 76.69 -50.37
CA LEU A 660 -48.48 76.68 -49.05
C LEU A 660 -49.20 75.35 -48.78
N PHE A 661 -48.91 74.73 -47.63
CA PHE A 661 -49.51 73.49 -47.17
C PHE A 661 -49.96 73.62 -45.71
N VAL A 662 -50.99 72.87 -45.31
CA VAL A 662 -51.43 72.80 -43.91
C VAL A 662 -51.52 71.35 -43.44
N ALA A 663 -50.99 71.09 -42.26
CA ALA A 663 -51.19 69.86 -41.50
C ALA A 663 -52.14 70.12 -40.33
N LYS A 664 -53.28 69.43 -40.27
CA LYS A 664 -54.12 69.35 -39.07
C LYS A 664 -53.78 68.06 -38.33
N ILE A 665 -53.47 68.16 -37.04
CA ILE A 665 -52.90 67.07 -36.25
C ILE A 665 -53.72 66.92 -34.98
N ALA A 666 -54.55 65.89 -34.94
CA ALA A 666 -55.27 65.49 -33.73
C ALA A 666 -54.30 64.73 -32.81
N VAL A 667 -54.10 65.24 -31.59
CA VAL A 667 -53.22 64.66 -30.57
C VAL A 667 -54.06 64.24 -29.38
N PHE A 668 -54.09 62.93 -29.11
CA PHE A 668 -54.84 62.33 -28.01
C PHE A 668 -53.86 62.00 -26.88
N VAL A 669 -53.92 62.73 -25.77
CA VAL A 669 -53.07 62.47 -24.60
C VAL A 669 -53.82 61.59 -23.61
N VAL A 670 -53.29 60.41 -23.33
CA VAL A 670 -53.93 59.36 -22.52
C VAL A 670 -53.30 59.23 -21.13
N ASN A 671 -54.02 58.68 -20.15
CA ASN A 671 -53.46 58.48 -18.80
C ASN A 671 -52.30 57.48 -18.81
N GLU A 672 -51.14 57.86 -18.29
CA GLU A 672 -50.09 56.90 -17.89
C GLU A 672 -50.58 56.10 -16.67
N HIS A 673 -51.17 54.92 -16.93
CA HIS A 673 -51.53 53.99 -15.86
C HIS A 673 -50.26 53.40 -15.21
N PRO A 674 -50.10 53.50 -13.87
CA PRO A 674 -48.88 53.06 -13.20
C PRO A 674 -48.70 51.53 -13.30
N GLY A 675 -47.72 51.11 -14.10
CA GLY A 675 -47.31 49.71 -14.28
C GLY A 675 -47.36 49.22 -15.73
N LEU A 676 -48.23 49.80 -16.57
CA LEU A 676 -48.39 49.41 -17.98
C LEU A 676 -47.14 49.78 -18.80
N PRO A 677 -46.71 48.92 -19.75
CA PRO A 677 -45.50 49.18 -20.53
C PRO A 677 -45.74 50.31 -21.55
N ARG A 678 -44.77 51.22 -21.66
CA ARG A 678 -44.80 52.31 -22.64
C ARG A 678 -44.64 51.77 -24.06
N SER A 679 -45.71 51.77 -24.85
CA SER A 679 -45.61 51.68 -26.31
C SER A 679 -45.08 53.01 -26.84
N ILE A 680 -43.78 53.08 -27.08
CA ILE A 680 -43.14 54.21 -27.77
C ILE A 680 -43.46 54.07 -29.27
N PRO A 681 -43.96 55.12 -29.94
CA PRO A 681 -44.22 55.12 -31.38
C PRO A 681 -42.96 55.26 -32.24
#